data_AF-A0A1W9HUJ8-F1
#
_entry.id   AF-A0A1W9HUJ8-F1
#
_cell.length_a   1.000
_cell.length_b   1.000
_cell.length_c   1.000
_cell.angle_alpha   90.00
_cell.angle_beta   90.00
_cell.angle_gamma   90.00
#
_symmetry.space_group_name_H-M   'P 1'
#
loop_
_entity.id
_entity.type
_entity.pdbx_description
1 polymer ?
#
loop_
_entity_poly.entity_id
_entity_poly.type
_entity_poly.pdbx_seq_one_letter_code
_entity_poly.pdbx_strand_id
1 'polypeptide(L)'
;MKKITKIAFFLSIATLLACHSSPEKAQLSPKVKDELLWRKKQGNVDHIYALVSENGFWNVNHYSIEPGQLQELESHKAFSTEENAEMYLRTFLSKEDIETKKVDAKDLLANNFVTTEVQKEVIWKSENQWSWDWEIKYHEWLKKNFNKNFYIDNKVATDCADGATAIRWIFSRIHKLPAANTLAGSGVVFTNESMKDAWKELPTNEDWRKDKRFIVALDYVLDNTYTHTVFKDGYPIAINKESFLAGTYLLMLQGETGHTMIISYVNNEPKNEVPIRVLSSTGGRIVRPLYESPFWYSVKKGESAILKPRWPIKNGEKFELVPAEKMPHYSLEQFDPNFPGQLKEFNLAVYDRIVPGFKAENLVTDGIDQIFKKIEERAKYVNAGYEFCKKNGCPDGTPEWEEHSTPMRDQQLLEYYNSIEKVVFLVSQMSPNIIDLWNSALSKNIKLNDYTVTLKQLMFTWRYNLYDSNPNVPLNQRWGVASSELIQAFVDRVDRLLAKRSKVVVNNSCKNQCAPDSKEWQDSDSAEFDNSIQRYYIGYIQYCQISNVNCEYFRTVLREKTLTFANRTYNVSTWLERSIWFNSDPRTADDYRWGKLQEIALPIHGLVDNQTIISKNEILMGGKTERRQLYDLKNRKTIDVPAGFAVEDLEATHGIALLIDQNSNKIGAFAPRTQQLISFKISGTPSKVRWQSPNLIAGKTSAGSYFAAKFEGGKFSQVTEFDVYGDEPPRLFYFAQFRPYAGGQELYAPKDIFTISHEKNKYTIYDFSGDELKTTVINHVFRTESPFETLHFVSHVSNSHYLLQVRRQDEKCPNPDQYCGNEKVYSYAVDKVTGNVTAYKFLVGKSLGKNRYVLETQTKKQADQEVYIATLDSTFNIQARDPKIGTAYIYNDNLNGIQLFEGWNSKILKLKDDQTFEEVFKGSQKLNPFLLTETKALIGIENKAGVYNFVTKKMDVEMPWIRAPQMYMTKTSPWYFGGDPTHAGLFRFDDDSYLPIATGATAHLALFQGCGEGLRIPLGAQLDFSEEFHEFENGGGCYSDQNESDGIVFNLVGGRSYYLPPGTRLD
;
A
#
# COMPACT_ATOMS: atom_id res chain seq x y z
N MET A 1 -16.77 24.90 62.99
CA MET A 1 -17.40 24.94 61.65
C MET A 1 -17.06 26.15 60.76
N LYS A 2 -16.22 27.13 61.14
CA LYS A 2 -15.75 28.22 60.24
C LYS A 2 -14.28 28.13 59.77
N LYS A 3 -13.56 27.05 60.11
CA LYS A 3 -12.15 26.83 59.72
C LYS A 3 -11.93 25.76 58.63
N ILE A 4 -12.94 24.97 58.29
CA ILE A 4 -12.83 23.88 57.28
C ILE A 4 -13.12 24.38 55.86
N THR A 5 -13.85 25.49 55.70
CA THR A 5 -14.26 26.01 54.38
C THR A 5 -13.16 26.77 53.62
N LYS A 6 -12.08 27.22 54.30
CA LYS A 6 -10.97 27.93 53.64
C LYS A 6 -9.90 27.00 53.04
N ILE A 7 -9.79 25.76 53.52
CA ILE A 7 -8.81 24.80 53.01
C ILE A 7 -9.34 24.11 51.74
N ALA A 8 -10.65 23.86 51.65
CA ALA A 8 -11.27 23.30 50.45
C ALA A 8 -11.19 24.26 49.23
N PHE A 9 -11.31 25.58 49.45
CA PHE A 9 -11.25 26.55 48.35
C PHE A 9 -9.83 26.74 47.78
N PHE A 10 -8.78 26.58 48.61
CA PHE A 10 -7.39 26.69 48.14
C PHE A 10 -6.88 25.40 47.47
N LEU A 11 -7.32 24.21 47.91
CA LEU A 11 -6.97 22.96 47.22
C LEU A 11 -7.66 22.81 45.85
N SER A 12 -8.85 23.37 45.65
CA SER A 12 -9.50 23.36 44.34
C SER A 12 -8.82 24.26 43.30
N ILE A 13 -8.18 25.36 43.71
CA ILE A 13 -7.45 26.25 42.78
C ILE A 13 -6.05 25.69 42.43
N ALA A 14 -5.37 25.03 43.37
CA ALA A 14 -4.07 24.40 43.11
C ALA A 14 -4.17 23.18 42.18
N THR A 15 -5.28 22.44 42.21
CA THR A 15 -5.50 21.28 41.32
C THR A 15 -6.00 21.68 39.93
N LEU A 16 -6.55 22.90 39.77
CA LEU A 16 -6.95 23.47 38.47
C LEU A 16 -5.80 24.16 37.71
N LEU A 17 -4.70 24.51 38.39
CA LEU A 17 -3.51 25.13 37.78
C LEU A 17 -2.40 24.13 37.41
N ALA A 18 -2.50 22.85 37.80
CA ALA A 18 -1.50 21.82 37.51
C ALA A 18 -1.83 20.91 36.29
N CYS A 19 -2.97 21.14 35.61
CA CYS A 19 -3.36 20.42 34.38
C CYS A 19 -3.52 21.37 33.19
N HIS A 20 -2.64 22.37 33.07
CA HIS A 20 -2.32 22.98 31.78
C HIS A 20 -1.02 22.35 31.28
N SER A 21 -1.08 21.07 30.87
CA SER A 21 -0.20 20.65 29.79
C SER A 21 -0.57 21.53 28.61
N SER A 22 0.26 22.52 28.31
CA SER A 22 0.22 23.24 27.04
C SER A 22 -0.10 22.21 25.95
N PRO A 23 -1.17 22.36 25.15
CA PRO A 23 -1.24 21.57 23.94
C PRO A 23 0.07 21.86 23.22
N GLU A 24 0.87 20.82 23.00
CA GLU A 24 2.00 20.88 22.08
C GLU A 24 1.46 21.64 20.87
N LYS A 25 2.02 22.82 20.60
CA LYS A 25 1.67 23.58 19.40
C LYS A 25 1.99 22.64 18.26
N ALA A 26 0.97 21.96 17.74
CA ALA A 26 1.11 21.03 16.64
C ALA A 26 1.64 21.84 15.47
N GLN A 27 2.95 21.80 15.28
CA GLN A 27 3.63 22.58 14.25
C GLN A 27 3.14 22.01 12.92
N LEU A 28 2.25 22.74 12.26
CA LEU A 28 1.68 22.38 10.96
C LEU A 28 2.69 22.49 9.83
N SER A 29 3.87 23.08 10.10
CA SER A 29 4.99 23.04 9.18
C SER A 29 5.50 21.60 9.11
N PRO A 30 5.34 20.88 7.99
CA PRO A 30 6.09 19.66 7.76
C PRO A 30 7.56 19.83 8.16
N LYS A 31 8.19 18.76 8.65
CA LYS A 31 9.62 18.55 8.39
C LYS A 31 9.72 18.28 6.88
N VAL A 32 9.60 19.35 6.09
CA VAL A 32 9.81 19.35 4.65
C VAL A 32 11.24 18.86 4.43
N LYS A 33 11.50 17.98 3.44
CA LYS A 33 12.88 17.75 2.99
C LYS A 33 13.51 19.11 2.71
N ASP A 34 14.49 19.45 3.52
CA ASP A 34 14.85 20.82 3.87
C ASP A 34 15.12 21.68 2.63
N GLU A 35 14.34 22.76 2.45
CA GLU A 35 14.84 23.93 1.70
C GLU A 35 16.18 24.29 2.36
N LEU A 36 17.27 24.08 1.63
CA LEU A 36 18.59 24.36 2.17
C LEU A 36 18.91 25.81 1.88
N LEU A 37 19.06 26.59 2.95
CA LEU A 37 19.37 28.00 2.87
C LEU A 37 20.80 28.25 3.34
N TRP A 38 21.54 28.99 2.53
CA TRP A 38 22.85 29.53 2.89
C TRP A 38 22.81 31.04 2.77
N ARG A 39 23.50 31.73 3.69
CA ARG A 39 23.70 33.17 3.65
C ARG A 39 25.18 33.48 3.57
N LYS A 40 25.55 34.35 2.63
CA LYS A 40 26.91 34.87 2.49
C LYS A 40 26.86 36.37 2.34
N LYS A 41 27.56 37.09 3.21
CA LYS A 41 27.70 38.53 3.10
C LYS A 41 28.90 38.87 2.22
N GLN A 42 28.69 39.70 1.19
CA GLN A 42 29.76 40.24 0.34
C GLN A 42 29.71 41.76 0.39
N GLY A 43 30.65 42.36 1.11
CA GLY A 43 30.57 43.78 1.45
C GLY A 43 29.34 44.07 2.32
N ASN A 44 28.45 44.92 1.82
CA ASN A 44 27.19 45.25 2.49
C ASN A 44 25.97 44.48 1.94
N VAL A 45 26.16 43.66 0.92
CA VAL A 45 25.09 42.88 0.28
C VAL A 45 24.99 41.52 0.95
N ASP A 46 23.78 41.14 1.34
CA ASP A 46 23.47 39.79 1.80
C ASP A 46 23.05 38.94 0.60
N HIS A 47 23.80 37.87 0.34
CA HIS A 47 23.42 36.87 -0.65
C HIS A 47 22.78 35.67 0.04
N ILE A 48 21.61 35.26 -0.43
CA ILE A 48 20.90 34.07 0.04
C ILE A 48 20.86 33.06 -1.10
N TYR A 49 21.28 31.84 -0.83
CA TYR A 49 21.20 30.72 -1.76
C TYR A 49 20.18 29.74 -1.21
N ALA A 50 19.19 29.36 -2.02
CA ALA A 50 18.20 28.35 -1.69
C ALA A 50 18.34 27.16 -2.64
N LEU A 51 18.53 25.96 -2.11
CA LEU A 51 18.46 24.72 -2.86
C LEU A 51 17.16 24.01 -2.52
N VAL A 52 16.35 23.75 -3.55
CA VAL A 52 15.03 23.12 -3.43
C VAL A 52 14.93 22.00 -4.46
N SER A 53 14.48 20.82 -4.07
CA SER A 53 14.19 19.75 -5.02
C SER A 53 12.75 19.88 -5.54
N GLU A 54 12.56 20.20 -6.82
CA GLU A 54 11.26 20.30 -7.49
C GLU A 54 11.29 19.77 -8.95
N ASN A 55 10.24 19.04 -9.33
CA ASN A 55 10.01 18.37 -10.61
C ASN A 55 11.09 17.36 -11.03
N GLY A 56 11.73 16.68 -10.08
CA GLY A 56 12.87 15.80 -10.39
C GLY A 56 14.16 16.55 -10.68
N PHE A 57 14.15 17.86 -10.40
CA PHE A 57 15.29 18.73 -10.52
C PHE A 57 15.65 19.31 -9.14
N TRP A 58 16.88 19.76 -9.04
CA TRP A 58 17.42 20.51 -7.94
C TRP A 58 17.56 21.96 -8.39
N ASN A 59 16.70 22.83 -7.86
CA ASN A 59 16.65 24.24 -8.20
C ASN A 59 17.50 25.04 -7.22
N VAL A 60 18.47 25.77 -7.74
CA VAL A 60 19.27 26.75 -7.01
C VAL A 60 18.74 28.14 -7.32
N ASN A 61 18.22 28.80 -6.30
CA ASN A 61 17.85 30.22 -6.33
C ASN A 61 18.93 31.03 -5.61
N HIS A 62 19.41 32.09 -6.25
CA HIS A 62 20.34 33.04 -5.65
C HIS A 62 19.67 34.40 -5.57
N TYR A 63 19.55 34.91 -4.35
CA TYR A 63 19.03 36.23 -4.06
C TYR A 63 20.13 37.15 -3.56
N SER A 64 20.02 38.44 -3.84
CA SER A 64 20.80 39.51 -3.23
C SER A 64 19.89 40.47 -2.46
N ILE A 65 20.40 41.05 -1.38
CA ILE A 65 19.70 42.04 -0.57
C ILE A 65 20.69 43.14 -0.19
N GLU A 66 20.58 44.30 -0.84
CA GLU A 66 21.35 45.47 -0.46
C GLU A 66 20.74 46.15 0.78
N PRO A 67 21.52 46.91 1.58
CA PRO A 67 20.98 47.61 2.74
C PRO A 67 19.88 48.59 2.35
N GLY A 68 18.70 48.42 2.94
CA GLY A 68 17.55 49.28 2.68
C GLY A 68 16.80 48.98 1.39
N GLN A 69 17.19 47.95 0.64
CA GLN A 69 16.52 47.51 -0.59
C GLN A 69 15.78 46.19 -0.40
N LEU A 70 14.75 45.98 -1.21
CA LEU A 70 14.06 44.70 -1.31
C LEU A 70 14.98 43.67 -2.00
N GLN A 71 14.78 42.39 -1.70
CA GLN A 71 15.58 41.33 -2.31
C GLN A 71 15.47 41.33 -3.84
N GLU A 72 16.48 40.86 -4.54
CA GLU A 72 16.45 40.61 -5.98
C GLU A 72 16.82 39.15 -6.26
N LEU A 73 16.10 38.50 -7.18
CA LEU A 73 16.49 37.19 -7.71
C LEU A 73 17.58 37.40 -8.76
N GLU A 74 18.82 37.06 -8.41
CA GLU A 74 20.00 37.19 -9.26
C GLU A 74 20.10 36.06 -10.28
N SER A 75 19.80 34.83 -9.84
CA SER A 75 19.75 33.67 -10.74
C SER A 75 18.87 32.54 -10.22
N HIS A 76 18.29 31.81 -11.17
CA HIS A 76 17.57 30.55 -10.97
C HIS A 76 18.15 29.50 -11.92
N LYS A 77 18.55 28.34 -11.39
CA LYS A 77 19.11 27.23 -12.17
C LYS A 77 18.55 25.90 -11.70
N ALA A 78 18.05 25.08 -12.63
CA ALA A 78 17.60 23.73 -12.38
C ALA A 78 18.68 22.71 -12.78
N PHE A 79 18.84 21.65 -11.99
CA PHE A 79 19.82 20.58 -12.24
C PHE A 79 19.16 19.20 -12.11
N SER A 80 19.49 18.26 -12.98
CA SER A 80 18.93 16.89 -12.93
C SER A 80 19.43 16.04 -11.76
N THR A 81 20.46 16.48 -11.04
CA THR A 81 21.02 15.78 -9.88
C THR A 81 21.45 16.77 -8.79
N GLU A 82 21.38 16.33 -7.54
CA GLU A 82 21.82 17.12 -6.37
C GLU A 82 23.30 17.48 -6.48
N GLU A 83 24.14 16.53 -6.91
CA GLU A 83 25.59 16.72 -7.07
C GLU A 83 25.92 17.86 -8.06
N ASN A 84 25.19 17.97 -9.16
CA ASN A 84 25.39 19.07 -10.12
C ASN A 84 24.95 20.41 -9.54
N ALA A 85 23.85 20.43 -8.77
CA ALA A 85 23.41 21.63 -8.07
C ALA A 85 24.41 22.07 -7.00
N GLU A 86 24.96 21.13 -6.22
CA GLU A 86 26.03 21.40 -5.27
C GLU A 86 27.29 21.93 -5.97
N MET A 87 27.67 21.34 -7.11
CA MET A 87 28.82 21.81 -7.88
C MET A 87 28.64 23.24 -8.35
N TYR A 88 27.42 23.62 -8.75
CA TYR A 88 27.07 25.00 -9.05
C TYR A 88 27.15 25.90 -7.81
N LEU A 89 26.59 25.48 -6.67
CA LEU A 89 26.70 26.23 -5.40
C LEU A 89 28.15 26.44 -4.98
N ARG A 90 29.06 25.49 -5.24
CA ARG A 90 30.50 25.60 -4.94
C ARG A 90 31.20 26.72 -5.72
N THR A 91 30.57 27.27 -6.76
CA THR A 91 31.09 28.47 -7.46
C THR A 91 30.89 29.75 -6.63
N PHE A 92 29.97 29.73 -5.66
CA PHE A 92 29.66 30.87 -4.79
C PHE A 92 29.99 30.63 -3.31
N LEU A 93 29.83 29.39 -2.84
CA LEU A 93 29.99 28.97 -1.45
C LEU A 93 31.22 28.06 -1.30
N SER A 94 31.93 28.14 -0.18
CA SER A 94 33.01 27.18 0.08
C SER A 94 32.42 25.79 0.36
N LYS A 95 33.23 24.74 0.18
CA LYS A 95 32.83 23.37 0.56
C LYS A 95 32.38 23.29 2.03
N GLU A 96 33.10 23.98 2.91
CA GLU A 96 32.77 24.05 4.33
C GLU A 96 31.43 24.76 4.57
N ASP A 97 31.13 25.86 3.87
CA ASP A 97 29.83 26.55 4.02
C ASP A 97 28.65 25.65 3.64
N ILE A 98 28.78 24.87 2.56
CA ILE A 98 27.74 23.93 2.11
C ILE A 98 27.50 22.84 3.15
N GLU A 99 28.58 22.28 3.72
CA GLU A 99 28.53 21.16 4.66
C GLU A 99 28.13 21.58 6.09
N THR A 100 28.47 22.81 6.52
CA THR A 100 28.36 23.23 7.93
C THR A 100 27.34 24.32 8.23
N LYS A 101 26.92 25.13 7.25
CA LYS A 101 26.12 26.35 7.48
C LYS A 101 24.76 26.34 6.77
N LYS A 102 23.92 25.36 7.11
CA LYS A 102 22.47 25.49 6.85
C LYS A 102 21.92 26.53 7.83
N VAL A 103 21.52 27.69 7.33
CA VAL A 103 20.91 28.73 8.17
C VAL A 103 19.47 28.33 8.45
N ASP A 104 19.05 28.33 9.72
CA ASP A 104 17.63 28.16 10.02
C ASP A 104 16.86 29.32 9.38
N ALA A 105 15.80 29.05 8.64
CA ALA A 105 14.96 30.09 8.04
C ALA A 105 14.49 31.12 9.10
N LYS A 106 14.35 30.72 10.36
CA LYS A 106 14.06 31.63 11.48
C LYS A 106 15.17 32.64 11.76
N ASP A 107 16.43 32.23 11.59
CA ASP A 107 17.58 33.11 11.79
C ASP A 107 17.68 34.15 10.67
N LEU A 108 17.21 33.84 9.46
CA LEU A 108 17.07 34.81 8.37
C LEU A 108 16.00 35.85 8.69
N LEU A 109 14.84 35.43 9.18
CA LEU A 109 13.71 36.31 9.56
C LEU A 109 14.07 37.31 10.67
N ALA A 110 15.04 36.99 11.53
CA ALA A 110 15.48 37.88 12.60
C ALA A 110 16.22 39.15 12.12
N ASN A 111 16.64 39.21 10.85
CA ASN A 111 17.55 40.25 10.36
C ASN A 111 16.91 41.58 9.94
N ASN A 112 15.62 41.81 10.22
CA ASN A 112 14.93 43.07 9.89
C ASN A 112 15.13 43.52 8.42
N PHE A 113 15.06 42.59 7.46
CA PHE A 113 15.02 42.96 6.04
C PHE A 113 13.88 43.95 5.78
N VAL A 114 14.10 44.92 4.90
CA VAL A 114 13.09 45.92 4.60
C VAL A 114 11.89 45.29 3.92
N THR A 115 10.70 45.73 4.29
CA THR A 115 9.43 45.33 3.66
C THR A 115 9.01 46.30 2.55
N THR A 116 9.65 47.47 2.48
CA THR A 116 9.44 48.50 1.45
C THR A 116 10.67 49.40 1.39
N GLU A 117 11.04 49.84 0.20
CA GLU A 117 12.11 50.84 -0.04
C GLU A 117 11.56 52.26 0.13
N VAL A 118 10.23 52.41 0.05
CA VAL A 118 9.53 53.69 0.03
C VAL A 118 8.37 53.69 1.03
N GLN A 119 8.51 54.42 2.14
CA GLN A 119 7.57 54.36 3.28
C GLN A 119 6.22 55.06 3.08
N LYS A 120 6.00 55.79 1.96
CA LYS A 120 4.78 56.60 1.72
C LYS A 120 4.08 56.31 0.40
N GLU A 121 4.66 55.44 -0.42
CA GLU A 121 4.09 55.02 -1.69
C GLU A 121 3.68 53.55 -1.58
N VAL A 122 2.65 53.19 -2.32
CA VAL A 122 2.10 51.82 -2.34
C VAL A 122 1.79 51.43 -3.78
N ILE A 123 1.71 50.12 -4.03
CA ILE A 123 1.30 49.61 -5.35
C ILE A 123 -0.17 49.96 -5.57
N TRP A 124 -1.01 49.73 -4.56
CA TRP A 124 -2.37 50.29 -4.46
C TRP A 124 -2.79 50.45 -3.00
N LYS A 125 -3.66 51.43 -2.74
CA LYS A 125 -4.27 51.63 -1.42
C LYS A 125 -5.41 50.63 -1.23
N SER A 126 -5.41 49.95 -0.08
CA SER A 126 -6.52 49.07 0.31
C SER A 126 -7.68 49.90 0.84
N GLU A 127 -8.87 49.66 0.30
CA GLU A 127 -10.14 50.27 0.74
C GLU A 127 -11.05 49.24 1.40
N ASN A 128 -10.80 47.95 1.14
CA ASN A 128 -11.53 46.82 1.69
C ASN A 128 -10.58 45.95 2.53
N GLN A 129 -11.17 45.04 3.32
CA GLN A 129 -10.44 44.04 4.09
C GLN A 129 -10.96 42.64 3.75
N TRP A 130 -10.08 41.66 3.78
CA TRP A 130 -10.49 40.27 3.58
C TRP A 130 -11.46 39.84 4.67
N SER A 131 -12.54 39.19 4.22
CA SER A 131 -13.56 38.59 5.06
C SER A 131 -14.10 37.38 4.33
N TRP A 132 -14.93 36.59 5.00
CA TRP A 132 -15.58 35.45 4.37
C TRP A 132 -16.47 35.87 3.19
N ASP A 133 -17.18 37.00 3.29
CA ASP A 133 -17.98 37.54 2.18
C ASP A 133 -17.12 37.86 0.95
N TRP A 134 -15.88 38.33 1.16
CA TRP A 134 -14.94 38.54 0.06
C TRP A 134 -14.40 37.23 -0.52
N GLU A 135 -14.26 36.16 0.28
CA GLU A 135 -13.96 34.82 -0.24
C GLU A 135 -15.10 34.29 -1.12
N ILE A 136 -16.36 34.54 -0.76
CA ILE A 136 -17.52 34.18 -1.61
C ILE A 136 -17.51 34.99 -2.91
N LYS A 137 -17.26 36.30 -2.85
CA LYS A 137 -17.14 37.14 -4.06
C LYS A 137 -15.98 36.71 -4.95
N TYR A 138 -14.86 36.31 -4.35
CA TYR A 138 -13.71 35.78 -5.07
C TYR A 138 -14.04 34.48 -5.79
N HIS A 139 -14.69 33.54 -5.09
CA HIS A 139 -15.21 32.30 -5.67
C HIS A 139 -16.11 32.55 -6.89
N GLU A 140 -17.10 33.43 -6.77
CA GLU A 140 -18.01 33.74 -7.88
C GLU A 140 -17.32 34.45 -9.04
N TRP A 141 -16.34 35.32 -8.74
CA TRP A 141 -15.54 35.96 -9.77
C TRP A 141 -14.69 34.93 -10.52
N LEU A 142 -14.09 33.95 -9.85
CA LEU A 142 -13.33 32.88 -10.50
C LEU A 142 -14.21 32.06 -11.43
N LYS A 143 -15.38 31.61 -10.98
CA LYS A 143 -16.32 30.83 -11.83
C LYS A 143 -16.67 31.55 -13.13
N LYS A 144 -16.75 32.88 -13.09
CA LYS A 144 -17.11 33.70 -14.27
C LYS A 144 -15.92 34.04 -15.16
N ASN A 145 -14.73 34.25 -14.59
CA ASN A 145 -13.61 34.87 -15.31
C ASN A 145 -12.39 33.95 -15.48
N PHE A 146 -12.19 32.98 -14.58
CA PHE A 146 -11.00 32.16 -14.55
C PHE A 146 -11.18 30.86 -15.33
N ASN A 147 -10.58 30.81 -16.52
CA ASN A 147 -10.59 29.66 -17.42
C ASN A 147 -9.16 29.31 -17.86
N LYS A 148 -9.00 28.23 -18.64
CA LYS A 148 -7.69 27.76 -19.11
C LYS A 148 -6.84 28.80 -19.84
N ASN A 149 -7.44 29.80 -20.48
CA ASN A 149 -6.73 30.84 -21.24
C ASN A 149 -6.52 32.14 -20.45
N PHE A 150 -6.98 32.22 -19.20
CA PHE A 150 -6.97 33.47 -18.43
C PHE A 150 -5.60 34.15 -18.43
N TYR A 151 -4.51 33.41 -18.22
CA TYR A 151 -3.17 34.00 -18.21
C TYR A 151 -2.61 34.34 -19.59
N ILE A 152 -3.01 33.61 -20.64
CA ILE A 152 -2.70 33.99 -22.02
C ILE A 152 -3.38 35.31 -22.37
N ASP A 153 -4.68 35.38 -22.14
CA ASP A 153 -5.52 36.52 -22.52
C ASP A 153 -5.06 37.80 -21.82
N ASN A 154 -4.44 37.66 -20.64
CA ASN A 154 -3.93 38.77 -19.84
C ASN A 154 -2.39 38.89 -19.85
N LYS A 155 -1.67 38.07 -20.64
CA LYS A 155 -0.21 38.08 -20.77
C LYS A 155 0.55 37.99 -19.44
N VAL A 156 0.06 37.15 -18.52
CA VAL A 156 0.72 36.91 -17.23
C VAL A 156 1.51 35.61 -17.34
N ALA A 157 2.82 35.67 -17.10
CA ALA A 157 3.67 34.48 -17.05
C ALA A 157 3.52 33.80 -15.69
N THR A 158 3.29 32.48 -15.69
CA THR A 158 3.08 31.72 -14.46
C THR A 158 3.74 30.34 -14.54
N ASP A 159 4.40 29.93 -13.47
CA ASP A 159 4.69 28.53 -13.15
C ASP A 159 3.60 27.89 -12.24
N CYS A 160 3.85 26.68 -11.71
CA CYS A 160 2.88 25.95 -10.90
C CYS A 160 2.44 26.73 -9.65
N ALA A 161 3.35 27.38 -8.92
CA ALA A 161 3.04 28.14 -7.71
C ALA A 161 2.43 29.51 -8.04
N ASP A 162 2.95 30.17 -9.07
CA ASP A 162 2.52 31.47 -9.54
C ASP A 162 1.03 31.52 -9.83
N GLY A 163 0.48 30.43 -10.37
CA GLY A 163 -0.93 30.35 -10.72
C GLY A 163 -1.84 30.74 -9.55
N ALA A 164 -1.58 30.25 -8.33
CA ALA A 164 -2.43 30.55 -7.18
C ALA A 164 -2.17 31.97 -6.63
N THR A 165 -0.91 32.38 -6.60
CA THR A 165 -0.49 33.71 -6.14
C THR A 165 -1.05 34.81 -7.04
N ALA A 166 -0.87 34.68 -8.36
CA ALA A 166 -1.23 35.71 -9.33
C ALA A 166 -2.73 35.99 -9.34
N ILE A 167 -3.56 34.95 -9.38
CA ILE A 167 -5.02 35.13 -9.42
C ILE A 167 -5.56 35.82 -8.16
N ARG A 168 -4.94 35.57 -7.00
CA ARG A 168 -5.31 36.21 -5.72
C ARG A 168 -4.90 37.69 -5.71
N TRP A 169 -3.70 38.01 -6.20
CA TRP A 169 -3.24 39.40 -6.33
C TRP A 169 -4.09 40.19 -7.32
N ILE A 170 -4.43 39.61 -8.47
CA ILE A 170 -5.28 40.25 -9.48
C ILE A 170 -6.66 40.58 -8.89
N PHE A 171 -7.31 39.62 -8.23
CA PHE A 171 -8.60 39.89 -7.58
C PHE A 171 -8.49 40.96 -6.50
N SER A 172 -7.44 40.90 -5.68
CA SER A 172 -7.19 41.90 -4.62
C SER A 172 -7.03 43.30 -5.19
N ARG A 173 -6.30 43.42 -6.31
CA ARG A 173 -6.08 44.69 -7.01
C ARG A 173 -7.35 45.25 -7.64
N ILE A 174 -8.21 44.40 -8.19
CA ILE A 174 -9.51 44.79 -8.76
C ILE A 174 -10.42 45.36 -7.66
N HIS A 175 -10.43 44.74 -6.49
CA HIS A 175 -11.35 45.06 -5.39
C HIS A 175 -10.73 45.88 -4.26
N LYS A 176 -9.52 46.42 -4.45
CA LYS A 176 -8.81 47.22 -3.44
C LYS A 176 -8.70 46.51 -2.08
N LEU A 177 -8.49 45.19 -2.09
CA LEU A 177 -8.18 44.39 -0.90
C LEU A 177 -6.67 44.37 -0.66
N PRO A 178 -6.19 44.15 0.57
CA PRO A 178 -4.78 43.90 0.80
C PRO A 178 -4.36 42.55 0.20
N ALA A 179 -3.12 42.47 -0.29
CA ALA A 179 -2.50 41.23 -0.76
C ALA A 179 -1.14 41.08 -0.08
N ALA A 180 -0.77 39.84 0.25
CA ALA A 180 0.54 39.56 0.82
C ALA A 180 0.99 38.13 0.54
N ASN A 181 2.31 37.96 0.38
CA ASN A 181 2.96 36.65 0.28
C ASN A 181 4.32 36.67 0.96
N THR A 182 4.73 35.52 1.49
CA THR A 182 6.07 35.30 2.05
C THR A 182 7.06 35.11 0.90
N LEU A 183 8.12 35.93 0.86
CA LEU A 183 9.17 35.81 -0.14
C LEU A 183 10.08 34.61 0.14
N ALA A 184 10.53 33.97 -0.93
CA ALA A 184 11.54 32.91 -0.92
C ALA A 184 12.89 33.46 -0.43
N GLY A 185 13.68 32.63 0.26
CA GLY A 185 14.97 33.06 0.82
C GLY A 185 14.83 33.92 2.08
N SER A 186 14.40 35.19 1.96
CA SER A 186 14.34 36.10 3.13
C SER A 186 13.21 35.79 4.11
N GLY A 187 12.12 35.18 3.64
CA GLY A 187 10.91 34.95 4.43
C GLY A 187 10.11 36.22 4.75
N VAL A 188 10.45 37.37 4.16
CA VAL A 188 9.73 38.63 4.37
C VAL A 188 8.31 38.53 3.81
N VAL A 189 7.32 39.08 4.54
CA VAL A 189 5.95 39.22 4.02
C VAL A 189 5.89 40.46 3.13
N PHE A 190 5.92 40.26 1.81
CA PHE A 190 5.74 41.31 0.82
C PHE A 190 4.26 41.57 0.58
N THR A 191 3.87 42.85 0.46
CA THR A 191 2.46 43.25 0.40
C THR A 191 2.16 44.26 -0.70
N ASN A 192 0.88 44.60 -0.88
CA ASN A 192 0.47 45.71 -1.76
C ASN A 192 0.97 47.10 -1.30
N GLU A 193 1.44 47.22 -0.05
CA GLU A 193 2.10 48.43 0.48
C GLU A 193 3.64 48.36 0.39
N SER A 194 4.19 47.24 -0.09
CA SER A 194 5.62 47.10 -0.38
C SER A 194 5.95 47.75 -1.72
N MET A 195 6.88 48.71 -1.73
CA MET A 195 7.20 49.51 -2.91
C MET A 195 8.70 49.57 -3.14
N LYS A 196 9.15 49.28 -4.37
CA LYS A 196 10.52 49.56 -4.81
C LYS A 196 10.65 51.01 -5.29
N ASP A 197 11.82 51.60 -5.11
CA ASP A 197 12.10 52.97 -5.54
C ASP A 197 11.89 53.15 -7.05
N ALA A 198 12.38 52.18 -7.83
CA ALA A 198 12.25 52.14 -9.29
C ALA A 198 10.80 52.12 -9.81
N TRP A 199 9.82 51.81 -8.96
CA TRP A 199 8.41 51.69 -9.37
C TRP A 199 7.62 52.99 -9.20
N LYS A 200 8.17 54.00 -8.51
CA LYS A 200 7.47 55.27 -8.21
C LYS A 200 6.91 55.94 -9.45
N GLU A 201 7.73 56.01 -10.49
CA GLU A 201 7.41 56.70 -11.74
C GLU A 201 6.59 55.83 -12.72
N LEU A 202 6.31 54.57 -12.38
CA LEU A 202 5.52 53.70 -13.26
C LEU A 202 4.05 54.14 -13.27
N PRO A 203 3.41 54.23 -14.45
CA PRO A 203 2.05 54.69 -14.57
C PRO A 203 1.07 53.68 -13.96
N THR A 204 0.13 54.20 -13.18
CA THR A 204 -0.99 53.44 -12.59
C THR A 204 -2.24 53.54 -13.47
N ASN A 205 -3.13 52.55 -13.43
CA ASN A 205 -4.40 52.58 -14.15
C ASN A 205 -5.51 51.88 -13.34
N GLU A 206 -6.76 52.26 -13.50
CA GLU A 206 -7.87 51.55 -12.84
C GLU A 206 -7.96 50.09 -13.33
N ASP A 207 -7.82 49.88 -14.64
CA ASP A 207 -7.71 48.56 -15.24
C ASP A 207 -6.33 47.97 -14.94
N TRP A 208 -6.29 46.94 -14.10
CA TRP A 208 -5.06 46.29 -13.66
C TRP A 208 -4.18 45.82 -14.82
N ARG A 209 -4.76 45.50 -15.98
CA ARG A 209 -4.02 45.05 -17.18
C ARG A 209 -3.18 46.17 -17.80
N LYS A 210 -3.53 47.43 -17.53
CA LYS A 210 -2.85 48.63 -18.02
C LYS A 210 -2.00 49.29 -16.94
N ASP A 211 -2.13 48.86 -15.69
CA ASP A 211 -1.39 49.39 -14.54
C ASP A 211 0.03 48.80 -14.53
N LYS A 212 0.99 49.56 -15.05
CA LYS A 212 2.38 49.09 -15.16
C LYS A 212 3.04 48.90 -13.81
N ARG A 213 2.69 49.72 -12.82
CA ARG A 213 3.17 49.56 -11.45
C ARG A 213 2.70 48.23 -10.86
N PHE A 214 1.41 47.92 -11.00
CA PHE A 214 0.87 46.64 -10.54
C PHE A 214 1.49 45.43 -11.25
N ILE A 215 1.63 45.48 -12.59
CA ILE A 215 2.18 44.34 -13.35
C ILE A 215 3.64 44.06 -12.94
N VAL A 216 4.48 45.09 -12.82
CA VAL A 216 5.88 44.90 -12.39
C VAL A 216 5.95 44.39 -10.96
N ALA A 217 5.08 44.88 -10.06
CA ALA A 217 5.04 44.38 -8.69
C ALA A 217 4.52 42.93 -8.60
N LEU A 218 3.54 42.57 -9.44
CA LEU A 218 3.07 41.19 -9.57
C LEU A 218 4.20 40.29 -10.06
N ASP A 219 4.93 40.71 -11.10
CA ASP A 219 6.06 39.95 -11.63
C ASP A 219 7.12 39.72 -10.56
N TYR A 220 7.43 40.75 -9.77
CA TYR A 220 8.35 40.65 -8.64
C TYR A 220 7.91 39.62 -7.60
N VAL A 221 6.62 39.58 -7.22
CA VAL A 221 6.12 38.59 -6.26
C VAL A 221 6.27 37.18 -6.83
N LEU A 222 5.92 36.99 -8.09
CA LEU A 222 5.98 35.68 -8.75
C LEU A 222 7.44 35.18 -8.84
N ASP A 223 8.41 36.05 -9.18
CA ASP A 223 9.84 35.69 -9.17
C ASP A 223 10.40 35.36 -7.78
N ASN A 224 9.72 35.80 -6.72
CA ASN A 224 10.16 35.65 -5.34
C ASN A 224 9.23 34.76 -4.52
N THR A 225 8.36 33.97 -5.15
CA THR A 225 7.54 32.94 -4.48
C THR A 225 7.69 31.60 -5.18
N TYR A 226 7.41 30.52 -4.47
CA TYR A 226 7.43 29.16 -5.02
C TYR A 226 6.50 28.28 -4.19
N THR A 227 6.39 26.99 -4.52
CA THR A 227 5.39 26.11 -3.91
C THR A 227 5.46 26.10 -2.38
N HIS A 228 6.65 26.12 -1.77
CA HIS A 228 6.73 26.06 -0.30
C HIS A 228 6.35 27.39 0.38
N THR A 229 6.60 28.55 -0.23
CA THR A 229 6.11 29.82 0.35
C THR A 229 4.59 29.89 0.25
N VAL A 230 4.00 29.43 -0.85
CA VAL A 230 2.54 29.32 -0.99
C VAL A 230 1.93 28.37 0.05
N PHE A 231 2.63 27.29 0.42
CA PHE A 231 2.23 26.42 1.52
C PHE A 231 2.24 27.14 2.87
N LYS A 232 3.33 27.88 3.16
CA LYS A 232 3.46 28.72 4.38
C LYS A 232 2.37 29.81 4.42
N ASP A 233 1.97 30.35 3.27
CA ASP A 233 0.95 31.39 3.18
C ASP A 233 -0.49 30.85 3.24
N GLY A 234 -0.67 29.54 3.13
CA GLY A 234 -1.97 28.88 3.18
C GLY A 234 -2.43 28.42 4.57
N TYR A 235 -3.68 28.01 4.66
CA TYR A 235 -4.22 27.27 5.81
C TYR A 235 -5.15 26.14 5.36
N PRO A 236 -5.16 24.99 6.06
CA PRO A 236 -6.01 23.87 5.72
C PRO A 236 -7.46 24.14 6.09
N ILE A 237 -8.36 23.77 5.19
CA ILE A 237 -9.81 24.01 5.33
C ILE A 237 -10.57 22.73 5.64
N ALA A 238 -11.79 22.89 6.15
CA ALA A 238 -12.78 21.83 6.18
C ALA A 238 -13.14 21.39 4.75
N ILE A 239 -13.56 20.14 4.61
CA ILE A 239 -14.05 19.58 3.34
C ILE A 239 -15.57 19.48 3.42
N ASN A 240 -16.22 20.61 3.15
CA ASN A 240 -17.68 20.75 3.06
C ASN A 240 -18.05 21.80 2.00
N LYS A 241 -19.33 21.89 1.65
CA LYS A 241 -19.85 22.77 0.60
C LYS A 241 -19.60 24.24 0.87
N GLU A 242 -19.56 24.64 2.14
CA GLU A 242 -19.35 26.02 2.54
C GLU A 242 -17.91 26.45 2.30
N SER A 243 -16.94 25.62 2.66
CA SER A 243 -15.53 26.01 2.67
C SER A 243 -14.75 25.57 1.42
N PHE A 244 -15.09 24.43 0.83
CA PHE A 244 -14.44 23.91 -0.38
C PHE A 244 -15.02 24.59 -1.62
N LEU A 245 -14.50 25.79 -1.90
CA LEU A 245 -14.95 26.65 -3.00
C LEU A 245 -13.85 26.83 -4.06
N ALA A 246 -14.23 27.25 -5.27
CA ALA A 246 -13.25 27.72 -6.25
C ALA A 246 -12.34 28.82 -5.65
N GLY A 247 -11.05 28.79 -5.99
CA GLY A 247 -10.01 29.62 -5.39
C GLY A 247 -9.33 29.00 -4.16
N THR A 248 -9.85 27.87 -3.67
CA THR A 248 -9.06 26.91 -2.88
C THR A 248 -7.96 26.35 -3.77
N TYR A 249 -6.80 26.01 -3.22
CA TYR A 249 -5.74 25.35 -3.96
C TYR A 249 -5.31 24.06 -3.29
N LEU A 250 -5.04 23.04 -4.10
CA LEU A 250 -4.34 21.84 -3.69
C LEU A 250 -2.86 22.06 -3.91
N LEU A 251 -2.08 21.77 -2.90
CA LEU A 251 -0.64 21.87 -2.92
C LEU A 251 -0.03 20.51 -2.60
N MET A 252 0.96 20.10 -3.38
CA MET A 252 1.71 18.88 -3.19
C MET A 252 3.20 19.22 -3.09
N LEU A 253 3.84 18.72 -2.05
CA LEU A 253 5.27 18.78 -1.75
C LEU A 253 5.92 17.39 -1.84
N GLN A 254 5.14 16.35 -2.16
CA GLN A 254 5.56 14.95 -2.06
C GLN A 254 6.40 14.52 -3.28
N GLY A 255 7.59 13.97 -3.00
CA GLY A 255 8.54 13.53 -4.03
C GLY A 255 9.59 14.60 -4.33
N GLU A 256 10.23 14.51 -5.49
CA GLU A 256 11.09 15.57 -5.99
C GLU A 256 10.25 16.70 -6.61
N THR A 257 8.93 16.84 -6.36
CA THR A 257 8.05 17.74 -7.11
C THR A 257 7.10 18.57 -6.23
N GLY A 258 7.27 19.90 -6.27
CA GLY A 258 6.31 20.88 -5.76
C GLY A 258 5.28 21.22 -6.84
N HIS A 259 3.98 21.08 -6.56
CA HIS A 259 2.92 21.43 -7.50
C HIS A 259 1.73 22.10 -6.81
N THR A 260 1.25 23.19 -7.39
CA THR A 260 0.07 23.91 -6.91
C THR A 260 -1.01 23.91 -7.99
N MET A 261 -2.24 23.62 -7.57
CA MET A 261 -3.41 23.54 -8.46
C MET A 261 -4.56 24.29 -7.83
N ILE A 262 -5.26 25.08 -8.62
CA ILE A 262 -6.37 25.92 -8.15
C ILE A 262 -7.66 25.17 -8.45
N ILE A 263 -8.51 24.97 -7.45
CA ILE A 263 -9.89 24.54 -7.68
C ILE A 263 -10.58 25.66 -8.47
N SER A 264 -10.85 25.42 -9.75
CA SER A 264 -11.44 26.42 -10.66
C SER A 264 -12.96 26.34 -10.67
N TYR A 265 -13.49 25.16 -10.41
CA TYR A 265 -14.91 24.86 -10.49
C TYR A 265 -15.31 23.86 -9.42
N VAL A 266 -16.38 24.19 -8.70
CA VAL A 266 -17.07 23.29 -7.77
C VAL A 266 -18.56 23.38 -8.10
N ASN A 267 -19.13 22.30 -8.61
CA ASN A 267 -20.57 22.16 -8.78
C ASN A 267 -21.16 21.41 -7.59
N ASN A 268 -22.05 22.06 -6.85
CA ASN A 268 -22.70 21.47 -5.69
C ASN A 268 -24.00 20.71 -6.03
N GLU A 269 -24.39 20.70 -7.31
CA GLU A 269 -25.56 20.00 -7.81
C GLU A 269 -25.17 18.62 -8.38
N PRO A 270 -25.96 17.56 -8.11
CA PRO A 270 -25.73 16.23 -8.67
C PRO A 270 -26.08 16.23 -10.17
N LYS A 271 -25.14 16.70 -10.99
CA LYS A 271 -25.20 16.65 -12.46
C LYS A 271 -24.44 15.45 -12.99
N ASN A 272 -24.67 15.11 -14.26
CA ASN A 272 -23.93 14.06 -14.97
C ASN A 272 -22.49 14.51 -15.37
N GLU A 273 -21.83 15.32 -14.55
CA GLU A 273 -20.48 15.83 -14.79
C GLU A 273 -19.60 15.67 -13.55
N VAL A 274 -18.29 15.77 -13.72
CA VAL A 274 -17.35 15.70 -12.60
C VAL A 274 -17.43 17.02 -11.81
N PRO A 275 -17.77 16.99 -10.51
CA PRO A 275 -18.19 18.20 -9.81
C PRO A 275 -17.04 19.12 -9.40
N ILE A 276 -15.80 18.63 -9.41
CA ILE A 276 -14.62 19.42 -9.02
C ILE A 276 -13.63 19.41 -10.17
N ARG A 277 -13.28 20.59 -10.67
CA ARG A 277 -12.18 20.80 -11.65
C ARG A 277 -11.07 21.62 -11.02
N VAL A 278 -9.85 21.31 -11.43
CA VAL A 278 -8.64 22.04 -11.06
C VAL A 278 -7.97 22.60 -12.31
N LEU A 279 -7.41 23.80 -12.17
CA LEU A 279 -6.53 24.43 -13.15
C LEU A 279 -5.13 24.55 -12.55
N SER A 280 -4.12 24.24 -13.35
CA SER A 280 -2.72 24.30 -12.92
C SER A 280 -1.82 24.79 -14.03
N SER A 281 -0.80 25.58 -13.70
CA SER A 281 0.29 25.81 -14.64
C SER A 281 1.32 24.68 -14.50
N THR A 282 2.38 24.70 -15.29
CA THR A 282 3.46 23.70 -15.25
C THR A 282 4.79 24.37 -14.89
N GLY A 283 5.88 23.59 -14.80
CA GLY A 283 7.20 24.13 -14.41
C GLY A 283 7.73 25.21 -15.37
N GLY A 284 8.48 26.17 -14.82
CA GLY A 284 9.03 27.32 -15.52
C GLY A 284 8.00 28.41 -15.81
N ARG A 285 8.37 29.66 -15.53
CA ARG A 285 7.47 30.82 -15.62
C ARG A 285 7.35 31.35 -17.05
N ILE A 286 6.28 31.00 -17.77
CA ILE A 286 5.95 31.56 -19.10
C ILE A 286 4.45 31.82 -19.26
N VAL A 287 4.06 32.55 -20.31
CA VAL A 287 2.65 32.71 -20.70
C VAL A 287 2.17 31.45 -21.41
N ARG A 288 1.26 30.70 -20.80
CA ARG A 288 0.75 29.42 -21.33
C ARG A 288 -0.71 29.16 -20.90
N PRO A 289 -1.44 28.27 -21.59
CA PRO A 289 -2.76 27.86 -21.11
C PRO A 289 -2.58 27.00 -19.86
N LEU A 290 -3.49 27.16 -18.91
CA LEU A 290 -3.57 26.31 -17.73
C LEU A 290 -4.08 24.92 -18.11
N TYR A 291 -3.51 23.90 -17.48
CA TYR A 291 -3.95 22.53 -17.58
C TYR A 291 -5.17 22.31 -16.70
N GLU A 292 -6.26 21.85 -17.31
CA GLU A 292 -7.52 21.51 -16.63
C GLU A 292 -7.63 20.00 -16.43
N SER A 293 -7.99 19.58 -15.21
CA SER A 293 -8.29 18.18 -14.89
C SER A 293 -9.32 18.07 -13.78
N PRO A 294 -9.92 16.90 -13.57
CA PRO A 294 -10.62 16.60 -12.33
C PRO A 294 -9.70 16.58 -11.10
N PHE A 295 -10.33 16.51 -9.94
CA PHE A 295 -9.67 16.32 -8.66
C PHE A 295 -9.35 14.84 -8.41
N TRP A 296 -8.09 14.44 -8.61
CA TRP A 296 -7.65 13.03 -8.49
C TRP A 296 -6.75 12.75 -7.29
N TYR A 297 -6.47 13.77 -6.49
CA TYR A 297 -5.31 13.76 -5.63
C TYR A 297 -5.66 13.34 -4.21
N SER A 298 -4.67 12.78 -3.52
CA SER A 298 -4.75 12.47 -2.09
C SER A 298 -3.98 13.51 -1.28
N VAL A 299 -4.43 13.72 -0.04
CA VAL A 299 -3.76 14.60 0.92
C VAL A 299 -3.00 13.76 1.93
N LYS A 300 -1.75 14.14 2.21
CA LYS A 300 -0.93 13.56 3.28
C LYS A 300 -0.29 14.67 4.10
N LYS A 301 -0.42 14.58 5.43
CA LYS A 301 0.09 15.60 6.35
C LYS A 301 1.57 15.87 6.10
N GLY A 302 1.87 17.13 5.82
CA GLY A 302 3.23 17.59 5.58
C GLY A 302 3.76 17.41 4.16
N GLU A 303 3.01 16.72 3.32
CA GLU A 303 3.42 16.35 1.96
C GLU A 303 2.43 16.85 0.91
N SER A 304 1.17 17.08 1.29
CA SER A 304 0.19 17.78 0.46
C SER A 304 -0.91 18.36 1.35
N ALA A 305 -1.67 19.33 0.84
CA ALA A 305 -2.82 19.91 1.54
C ALA A 305 -3.76 20.65 0.58
N ILE A 306 -5.05 20.64 0.90
CA ILE A 306 -6.08 21.52 0.35
C ILE A 306 -6.12 22.77 1.23
N LEU A 307 -5.75 23.90 0.65
CA LEU A 307 -5.46 25.15 1.34
C LEU A 307 -6.27 26.32 0.78
N LYS A 308 -6.48 27.34 1.62
CA LYS A 308 -6.85 28.70 1.19
C LYS A 308 -5.76 29.69 1.62
N PRO A 309 -5.62 30.87 0.96
CA PRO A 309 -4.66 31.87 1.37
C PRO A 309 -5.03 32.48 2.72
N ARG A 310 -4.06 32.67 3.62
CA ARG A 310 -4.25 33.42 4.87
C ARG A 310 -4.50 34.89 4.57
N TRP A 311 -5.33 35.54 5.39
CA TRP A 311 -5.65 36.95 5.18
C TRP A 311 -4.50 37.85 5.66
N PRO A 312 -4.04 38.81 4.84
CA PRO A 312 -3.17 39.87 5.33
C PRO A 312 -3.94 40.82 6.24
N ILE A 313 -3.38 41.08 7.42
CA ILE A 313 -3.86 42.09 8.36
C ILE A 313 -2.74 43.03 8.72
N LYS A 314 -3.08 44.30 8.94
CA LYS A 314 -2.12 45.31 9.37
C LYS A 314 -2.13 45.40 10.89
N ASN A 315 -1.00 45.08 11.52
CA ASN A 315 -0.78 45.16 12.96
C ASN A 315 0.25 46.27 13.24
N GLY A 316 -0.25 47.47 13.54
CA GLY A 316 0.57 48.69 13.58
C GLY A 316 1.07 49.07 12.18
N GLU A 317 2.39 49.17 12.02
CA GLU A 317 3.02 49.49 10.72
C GLU A 317 3.35 48.25 9.88
N LYS A 318 3.23 47.05 10.45
CA LYS A 318 3.61 45.80 9.79
C LYS A 318 2.39 45.02 9.32
N PHE A 319 2.51 44.40 8.16
CA PHE A 319 1.57 43.38 7.73
C PHE A 319 1.97 42.02 8.26
N GLU A 320 0.98 41.27 8.69
CA GLU A 320 1.11 39.89 9.13
C GLU A 320 -0.01 39.07 8.46
N LEU A 321 0.24 37.78 8.27
CA LEU A 321 -0.80 36.85 7.85
C LEU A 321 -1.55 36.35 9.09
N VAL A 322 -2.89 36.38 9.06
CA VAL A 322 -3.73 35.85 10.13
C VAL A 322 -3.31 34.40 10.42
N PRO A 323 -3.09 34.02 11.70
CA PRO A 323 -2.76 32.64 12.06
C PRO A 323 -3.78 31.64 11.51
N ALA A 324 -3.30 30.50 11.00
CA ALA A 324 -4.13 29.51 10.31
C ALA A 324 -5.36 29.09 11.13
N GLU A 325 -5.20 28.93 12.44
CA GLU A 325 -6.22 28.45 13.38
C GLU A 325 -7.33 29.48 13.62
N LYS A 326 -7.08 30.75 13.26
CA LYS A 326 -8.04 31.85 13.33
C LYS A 326 -8.75 32.10 12.01
N MET A 327 -8.35 31.40 10.94
CA MET A 327 -8.99 31.52 9.65
C MET A 327 -10.36 30.81 9.65
N PRO A 328 -11.36 31.32 8.92
CA PRO A 328 -12.67 30.69 8.83
C PRO A 328 -12.56 29.28 8.23
N HIS A 329 -13.34 28.35 8.78
CA HIS A 329 -13.36 26.95 8.35
C HIS A 329 -12.01 26.22 8.43
N TYR A 330 -11.06 26.72 9.23
CA TYR A 330 -9.83 25.98 9.50
C TYR A 330 -10.14 24.57 10.03
N SER A 331 -9.54 23.55 9.41
CA SER A 331 -9.72 22.15 9.80
C SER A 331 -8.53 21.30 9.42
N LEU A 332 -8.23 20.29 10.24
CA LEU A 332 -7.20 19.30 9.99
C LEU A 332 -7.76 17.95 9.53
N GLU A 333 -9.07 17.86 9.27
CA GLU A 333 -9.73 16.59 8.95
C GLU A 333 -9.18 15.91 7.69
N GLN A 334 -8.71 16.68 6.71
CA GLN A 334 -8.09 16.15 5.49
C GLN A 334 -6.79 15.36 5.75
N PHE A 335 -6.22 15.46 6.96
CA PHE A 335 -5.05 14.72 7.39
C PHE A 335 -5.39 13.50 8.26
N ASP A 336 -6.66 13.30 8.59
CA ASP A 336 -7.11 12.13 9.35
C ASP A 336 -7.02 10.89 8.42
N PRO A 337 -6.27 9.84 8.78
CA PRO A 337 -6.22 8.62 7.98
C PRO A 337 -7.60 7.96 7.82
N ASN A 338 -8.57 8.27 8.69
CA ASN A 338 -9.95 7.80 8.60
C ASN A 338 -10.86 8.69 7.75
N PHE A 339 -10.37 9.82 7.23
CA PHE A 339 -11.16 10.72 6.39
C PHE A 339 -11.86 10.01 5.22
N PRO A 340 -11.21 9.08 4.48
CA PRO A 340 -11.85 8.35 3.40
C PRO A 340 -13.02 7.44 3.82
N GLY A 341 -13.11 7.08 5.10
CA GLY A 341 -14.13 6.18 5.62
C GLY A 341 -14.20 4.87 4.84
N GLN A 342 -15.42 4.47 4.47
CA GLN A 342 -15.68 3.22 3.73
C GLN A 342 -15.21 3.27 2.27
N LEU A 343 -15.07 4.46 1.68
CA LEU A 343 -14.66 4.61 0.28
C LEU A 343 -13.18 4.25 0.07
N LYS A 344 -12.38 4.22 1.15
CA LYS A 344 -10.93 3.94 1.18
C LYS A 344 -10.06 4.89 0.35
N GLU A 345 -10.65 5.74 -0.50
CA GLU A 345 -9.98 6.74 -1.31
C GLU A 345 -10.35 8.15 -0.93
N PHE A 346 -9.31 8.97 -0.76
CA PHE A 346 -9.45 10.35 -0.35
C PHE A 346 -10.27 11.18 -1.35
N ASN A 347 -9.96 11.10 -2.65
CA ASN A 347 -10.65 11.87 -3.67
C ASN A 347 -12.14 11.52 -3.76
N LEU A 348 -12.50 10.23 -3.69
CA LEU A 348 -13.90 9.80 -3.67
C LEU A 348 -14.64 10.32 -2.43
N ALA A 349 -14.00 10.32 -1.26
CA ALA A 349 -14.60 10.88 -0.05
C ALA A 349 -14.77 12.41 -0.12
N VAL A 350 -13.83 13.13 -0.76
CA VAL A 350 -14.03 14.55 -1.07
C VAL A 350 -15.25 14.73 -1.98
N TYR A 351 -15.34 13.96 -3.07
CA TYR A 351 -16.48 14.02 -3.99
C TYR A 351 -17.82 13.76 -3.30
N ASP A 352 -17.91 12.71 -2.49
CA ASP A 352 -19.14 12.36 -1.77
C ASP A 352 -19.57 13.43 -0.74
N ARG A 353 -18.61 14.06 -0.05
CA ARG A 353 -18.90 15.15 0.90
C ARG A 353 -19.38 16.43 0.20
N ILE A 354 -18.76 16.78 -0.92
CA ILE A 354 -19.10 18.00 -1.66
C ILE A 354 -20.39 17.80 -2.47
N VAL A 355 -20.59 16.63 -3.07
CA VAL A 355 -21.79 16.29 -3.84
C VAL A 355 -22.27 14.89 -3.45
N PRO A 356 -23.07 14.79 -2.37
CA PRO A 356 -23.65 13.50 -1.97
C PRO A 356 -24.42 12.86 -3.11
N GLY A 357 -24.14 11.58 -3.38
CA GLY A 357 -24.75 10.84 -4.49
C GLY A 357 -24.11 11.09 -5.87
N PHE A 358 -22.90 11.65 -5.91
CA PHE A 358 -22.11 11.73 -7.14
C PHE A 358 -21.89 10.33 -7.76
N LYS A 359 -22.04 10.24 -9.09
CA LYS A 359 -21.81 9.01 -9.87
C LYS A 359 -20.34 8.88 -10.24
N ALA A 360 -19.64 7.95 -9.59
CA ALA A 360 -18.23 7.70 -9.84
C ALA A 360 -17.93 7.26 -11.29
N GLU A 361 -18.93 6.75 -12.02
CA GLU A 361 -18.89 6.50 -13.46
C GLU A 361 -18.46 7.73 -14.27
N ASN A 362 -18.93 8.92 -13.90
CA ASN A 362 -18.58 10.16 -14.58
C ASN A 362 -17.11 10.50 -14.37
N LEU A 363 -16.58 10.21 -13.17
CA LEU A 363 -15.17 10.39 -12.85
C LEU A 363 -14.31 9.45 -13.70
N VAL A 364 -14.66 8.17 -13.79
CA VAL A 364 -13.95 7.19 -14.63
C VAL A 364 -13.98 7.60 -16.11
N THR A 365 -15.15 8.01 -16.62
CA THR A 365 -15.32 8.40 -18.03
C THR A 365 -14.45 9.62 -18.36
N ASP A 366 -14.51 10.67 -17.55
CA ASP A 366 -13.67 11.85 -17.73
C ASP A 366 -12.19 11.51 -17.57
N GLY A 367 -11.84 10.65 -16.62
CA GLY A 367 -10.48 10.15 -16.45
C GLY A 367 -9.93 9.49 -17.72
N ILE A 368 -10.71 8.60 -18.34
CA ILE A 368 -10.37 7.94 -19.60
C ILE A 368 -10.16 8.99 -20.71
N ASP A 369 -11.09 9.92 -20.87
CA ASP A 369 -10.99 10.97 -21.90
C ASP A 369 -9.73 11.83 -21.73
N GLN A 370 -9.40 12.16 -20.48
CA GLN A 370 -8.20 12.93 -20.15
C GLN A 370 -6.91 12.15 -20.40
N ILE A 371 -6.89 10.83 -20.18
CA ILE A 371 -5.75 9.97 -20.57
C ILE A 371 -5.51 10.10 -22.09
N PHE A 372 -6.55 9.93 -22.90
CA PHE A 372 -6.42 10.05 -24.36
C PHE A 372 -5.96 11.44 -24.79
N LYS A 373 -6.56 12.49 -24.21
CA LYS A 373 -6.15 13.87 -24.48
C LYS A 373 -4.69 14.14 -24.13
N LYS A 374 -4.20 13.64 -22.98
CA LYS A 374 -2.79 13.76 -22.59
C LYS A 374 -1.86 13.01 -23.55
N ILE A 375 -2.26 11.84 -24.04
CA ILE A 375 -1.50 11.09 -25.05
C ILE A 375 -1.42 11.88 -26.36
N GLU A 376 -2.53 12.47 -26.81
CA GLU A 376 -2.57 13.32 -28.01
C GLU A 376 -1.71 14.59 -27.86
N GLU A 377 -1.79 15.25 -26.71
CA GLU A 377 -0.95 16.41 -26.37
C GLU A 377 0.53 16.01 -26.41
N ARG A 378 0.89 14.92 -25.72
CA ARG A 378 2.25 14.38 -25.75
C ARG A 378 2.72 14.10 -27.18
N ALA A 379 1.89 13.53 -28.05
CA ALA A 379 2.26 13.29 -29.45
C ALA A 379 2.67 14.54 -30.20
N LYS A 380 1.96 15.65 -29.98
CA LYS A 380 2.33 16.94 -30.56
C LYS A 380 3.72 17.39 -30.08
N TYR A 381 3.98 17.30 -28.76
CA TYR A 381 5.28 17.68 -28.18
C TYR A 381 6.42 16.76 -28.63
N VAL A 382 6.19 15.45 -28.65
CA VAL A 382 7.19 14.45 -29.02
C VAL A 382 7.64 14.65 -30.46
N ASN A 383 6.70 14.89 -31.37
CA ASN A 383 6.98 15.13 -32.78
C ASN A 383 7.71 16.46 -33.00
N ALA A 384 7.18 17.55 -32.44
CA ALA A 384 7.78 18.87 -32.59
C ALA A 384 9.21 18.90 -32.00
N GLY A 385 9.39 18.32 -30.82
CA GLY A 385 10.68 18.28 -30.13
C GLY A 385 11.72 17.44 -30.86
N TYR A 386 11.32 16.30 -31.43
CA TYR A 386 12.25 15.48 -32.22
C TYR A 386 12.74 16.20 -33.48
N GLU A 387 11.84 16.81 -34.25
CA GLU A 387 12.23 17.56 -35.45
C GLU A 387 13.12 18.76 -35.13
N PHE A 388 12.83 19.47 -34.03
CA PHE A 388 13.66 20.57 -33.57
C PHE A 388 15.05 20.10 -33.13
N CYS A 389 15.12 19.11 -32.24
CA CYS A 389 16.38 18.68 -31.64
C CYS A 389 17.27 17.91 -32.62
N LYS A 390 16.69 17.21 -33.60
CA LYS A 390 17.46 16.62 -34.71
C LYS A 390 18.20 17.67 -35.54
N LYS A 391 17.64 18.88 -35.69
CA LYS A 391 18.24 19.98 -36.47
C LYS A 391 19.25 20.80 -35.65
N ASN A 392 18.90 21.11 -34.40
CA ASN A 392 19.66 22.08 -33.60
C ASN A 392 20.60 21.42 -32.57
N GLY A 393 20.37 20.15 -32.25
CA GLY A 393 20.94 19.51 -31.07
C GLY A 393 20.28 20.04 -29.79
N CYS A 394 19.91 19.13 -28.88
CA CYS A 394 19.38 19.51 -27.56
C CYS A 394 20.15 18.75 -26.48
N PRO A 395 21.36 19.18 -26.10
CA PRO A 395 22.07 18.58 -24.97
C PRO A 395 21.24 18.67 -23.69
N ASP A 396 21.33 17.66 -22.83
CA ASP A 396 20.62 17.66 -21.54
C ASP A 396 20.96 18.93 -20.73
N GLY A 397 19.94 19.58 -20.15
CA GLY A 397 20.07 20.80 -19.35
C GLY A 397 20.13 22.11 -20.15
N THR A 398 20.04 22.09 -21.48
CA THR A 398 19.83 23.34 -22.25
C THR A 398 18.36 23.75 -22.27
N PRO A 399 18.02 25.05 -22.45
CA PRO A 399 16.64 25.50 -22.56
C PRO A 399 15.83 24.72 -23.61
N GLU A 400 16.45 24.36 -24.74
CA GLU A 400 15.82 23.60 -25.81
C GLU A 400 15.50 22.15 -25.38
N TRP A 401 16.37 21.53 -24.58
CA TRP A 401 16.09 20.22 -24.01
C TRP A 401 14.96 20.29 -22.98
N GLU A 402 14.96 21.29 -22.10
CA GLU A 402 13.89 21.50 -21.12
C GLU A 402 12.53 21.73 -21.81
N GLU A 403 12.53 22.44 -22.95
CA GLU A 403 11.32 22.70 -23.72
C GLU A 403 10.76 21.45 -24.43
N HIS A 404 11.65 20.60 -24.96
CA HIS A 404 11.26 19.50 -25.86
C HIS A 404 11.30 18.09 -25.24
N SER A 405 11.93 17.93 -24.08
CA SER A 405 11.88 16.69 -23.30
C SER A 405 10.49 16.47 -22.68
N THR A 406 10.17 15.22 -22.36
CA THR A 406 8.86 14.84 -21.79
C THR A 406 8.87 14.16 -20.41
N PRO A 407 9.94 14.14 -19.59
CA PRO A 407 9.98 13.31 -18.38
C PRO A 407 8.82 13.62 -17.43
N MET A 408 8.55 14.90 -17.18
CA MET A 408 7.44 15.34 -16.33
C MET A 408 6.06 15.00 -16.90
N ARG A 409 5.89 15.12 -18.23
CA ARG A 409 4.62 14.77 -18.89
C ARG A 409 4.36 13.28 -18.82
N ASP A 410 5.42 12.49 -18.93
CA ASP A 410 5.39 11.02 -18.94
C ASP A 410 5.06 10.49 -17.55
N GLN A 411 5.72 11.05 -16.53
CA GLN A 411 5.39 10.78 -15.12
C GLN A 411 3.94 11.15 -14.80
N GLN A 412 3.50 12.36 -15.14
CA GLN A 412 2.13 12.81 -14.85
C GLN A 412 1.07 11.94 -15.50
N LEU A 413 1.25 11.53 -16.76
CA LEU A 413 0.28 10.67 -17.43
C LEU A 413 0.29 9.24 -16.85
N LEU A 414 1.43 8.70 -16.40
CA LEU A 414 1.47 7.41 -15.68
C LEU A 414 0.78 7.49 -14.31
N GLU A 415 1.06 8.53 -13.52
CA GLU A 415 0.41 8.77 -12.22
C GLU A 415 -1.10 8.92 -12.37
N TYR A 416 -1.52 9.65 -13.39
CA TYR A 416 -2.93 9.85 -13.72
C TYR A 416 -3.61 8.54 -14.14
N TYR A 417 -2.97 7.74 -15.00
CA TYR A 417 -3.45 6.40 -15.37
C TYR A 417 -3.62 5.49 -14.16
N ASN A 418 -2.61 5.42 -13.29
CA ASN A 418 -2.65 4.60 -12.08
C ASN A 418 -3.76 5.06 -11.12
N SER A 419 -3.99 6.37 -11.02
CA SER A 419 -5.06 6.93 -10.19
C SER A 419 -6.44 6.52 -10.71
N ILE A 420 -6.63 6.50 -12.02
CA ILE A 420 -7.89 6.06 -12.64
C ILE A 420 -8.07 4.55 -12.51
N GLU A 421 -7.03 3.75 -12.76
CA GLU A 421 -7.08 2.29 -12.60
C GLU A 421 -7.49 1.90 -11.17
N LYS A 422 -6.97 2.63 -10.18
CA LYS A 422 -7.35 2.47 -8.76
C LYS A 422 -8.84 2.77 -8.52
N VAL A 423 -9.33 3.90 -9.04
CA VAL A 423 -10.75 4.26 -8.94
C VAL A 423 -11.63 3.24 -9.66
N VAL A 424 -11.24 2.78 -10.86
CA VAL A 424 -11.91 1.71 -11.60
C VAL A 424 -12.01 0.43 -10.75
N PHE A 425 -10.92 0.02 -10.11
CA PHE A 425 -10.92 -1.18 -9.26
C PHE A 425 -11.90 -1.07 -8.09
N LEU A 426 -12.04 0.10 -7.48
CA LEU A 426 -12.93 0.29 -6.34
C LEU A 426 -14.39 0.47 -6.76
N VAL A 427 -14.63 1.28 -7.79
CA VAL A 427 -15.98 1.54 -8.28
C VAL A 427 -16.57 0.30 -8.96
N SER A 428 -15.73 -0.55 -9.59
CA SER A 428 -16.22 -1.80 -10.19
C SER A 428 -16.82 -2.79 -9.21
N GLN A 429 -16.46 -2.73 -7.92
CA GLN A 429 -17.10 -3.52 -6.87
C GLN A 429 -18.55 -3.09 -6.62
N MET A 430 -18.90 -1.85 -6.98
CA MET A 430 -20.23 -1.27 -6.83
C MET A 430 -21.01 -1.22 -8.17
N SER A 431 -20.30 -1.13 -9.29
CA SER A 431 -20.87 -0.94 -10.63
C SER A 431 -20.06 -1.75 -11.67
N PRO A 432 -20.46 -3.00 -11.97
CA PRO A 432 -19.71 -3.89 -12.86
C PRO A 432 -19.43 -3.31 -14.25
N ASN A 433 -20.32 -2.46 -14.77
CA ASN A 433 -20.20 -1.79 -16.08
C ASN A 433 -18.93 -0.93 -16.21
N ILE A 434 -18.33 -0.52 -15.09
CA ILE A 434 -17.06 0.22 -15.06
C ILE A 434 -15.90 -0.62 -15.61
N ILE A 435 -15.91 -1.94 -15.37
CA ILE A 435 -14.87 -2.83 -15.89
C ILE A 435 -14.96 -2.89 -17.41
N ASP A 436 -16.17 -2.96 -17.97
CA ASP A 436 -16.38 -2.99 -19.42
C ASP A 436 -15.96 -1.68 -20.08
N LEU A 437 -16.31 -0.54 -19.45
CA LEU A 437 -15.86 0.78 -19.89
C LEU A 437 -14.33 0.87 -19.91
N TRP A 438 -13.68 0.42 -18.84
CA TRP A 438 -12.22 0.42 -18.72
C TRP A 438 -11.56 -0.52 -19.73
N ASN A 439 -12.07 -1.75 -19.90
CA ASN A 439 -11.55 -2.72 -20.87
C ASN A 439 -11.71 -2.22 -22.31
N SER A 440 -12.82 -1.55 -22.61
CA SER A 440 -13.05 -0.89 -23.90
C SER A 440 -12.00 0.22 -24.14
N ALA A 441 -11.74 1.07 -23.14
CA ALA A 441 -10.70 2.09 -23.21
C ALA A 441 -9.30 1.48 -23.39
N LEU A 442 -8.95 0.44 -22.62
CA LEU A 442 -7.68 -0.28 -22.73
C LEU A 442 -7.45 -0.88 -24.13
N SER A 443 -8.52 -1.29 -24.80
CA SER A 443 -8.48 -1.91 -26.14
C SER A 443 -8.55 -0.90 -27.28
N LYS A 444 -8.84 0.38 -27.00
CA LYS A 444 -8.95 1.41 -28.03
C LYS A 444 -7.60 1.65 -28.71
N ASN A 445 -7.62 1.62 -30.05
CA ASN A 445 -6.46 1.92 -30.89
C ASN A 445 -6.13 3.41 -30.86
N ILE A 446 -4.86 3.72 -30.67
CA ILE A 446 -4.27 5.05 -30.63
C ILE A 446 -3.24 5.13 -31.76
N LYS A 447 -3.40 6.12 -32.63
CA LYS A 447 -2.46 6.37 -33.73
C LYS A 447 -1.34 7.29 -33.24
N LEU A 448 -0.11 6.77 -33.18
CA LEU A 448 1.11 7.48 -32.81
C LEU A 448 2.03 7.49 -34.03
N ASN A 449 1.93 8.53 -34.86
CA ASN A 449 2.66 8.63 -36.13
C ASN A 449 2.30 7.46 -37.06
N ASP A 450 3.31 6.65 -37.42
CA ASP A 450 3.17 5.47 -38.28
C ASP A 450 2.77 4.20 -37.50
N TYR A 451 2.61 4.31 -36.17
CA TYR A 451 2.29 3.21 -35.29
C TYR A 451 0.83 3.28 -34.83
N THR A 452 0.21 2.11 -34.68
CA THR A 452 -1.07 1.97 -34.00
C THR A 452 -0.86 1.06 -32.80
N VAL A 453 -1.18 1.56 -31.61
CA VAL A 453 -1.06 0.83 -30.35
C VAL A 453 -2.36 0.92 -29.56
N THR A 454 -2.64 -0.05 -28.71
CA THR A 454 -3.74 0.08 -27.75
C THR A 454 -3.31 0.86 -26.51
N LEU A 455 -4.26 1.44 -25.78
CA LEU A 455 -3.95 2.08 -24.50
C LEU A 455 -3.27 1.08 -23.53
N LYS A 456 -3.71 -0.19 -23.52
CA LYS A 456 -3.09 -1.25 -22.73
C LYS A 456 -1.61 -1.42 -23.07
N GLN A 457 -1.26 -1.47 -24.36
CA GLN A 457 0.13 -1.60 -24.80
C GLN A 457 0.96 -0.37 -24.43
N LEU A 458 0.42 0.83 -24.59
CA LEU A 458 1.12 2.05 -24.25
C LEU A 458 1.36 2.19 -22.74
N MET A 459 0.35 1.91 -21.92
CA MET A 459 0.49 1.98 -20.46
C MET A 459 1.39 0.88 -19.93
N PHE A 460 1.43 -0.27 -20.63
CA PHE A 460 2.41 -1.31 -20.38
C PHE A 460 3.83 -0.80 -20.60
N THR A 461 4.13 -0.20 -21.77
CA THR A 461 5.49 0.31 -22.05
C THR A 461 5.88 1.39 -21.05
N TRP A 462 4.93 2.15 -20.52
CA TRP A 462 5.17 3.19 -19.54
C TRP A 462 5.43 2.66 -18.13
N ARG A 463 4.60 1.75 -17.64
CA ARG A 463 4.75 1.12 -16.32
C ARG A 463 6.10 0.44 -16.14
N TYR A 464 6.70 -0.03 -17.23
CA TYR A 464 8.01 -0.68 -17.25
C TYR A 464 9.15 0.20 -17.76
N ASN A 465 8.93 1.52 -17.91
CA ASN A 465 9.92 2.46 -18.41
C ASN A 465 10.61 1.92 -19.67
N LEU A 466 9.82 1.59 -20.70
CA LEU A 466 10.25 1.16 -22.03
C LEU A 466 10.13 2.28 -23.08
N TYR A 467 9.73 3.47 -22.66
CA TYR A 467 9.71 4.70 -23.45
C TYR A 467 10.91 5.59 -23.09
N ASP A 468 11.21 6.57 -23.94
CA ASP A 468 12.26 7.56 -23.69
C ASP A 468 11.74 9.00 -23.78
N SER A 469 12.12 9.83 -22.81
CA SER A 469 11.70 11.23 -22.76
C SER A 469 12.67 12.17 -23.47
N ASN A 470 13.87 11.69 -23.85
CA ASN A 470 14.91 12.48 -24.50
C ASN A 470 14.43 12.89 -25.91
N PRO A 471 14.45 14.20 -26.26
CA PRO A 471 13.97 14.65 -27.55
C PRO A 471 14.90 14.29 -28.72
N ASN A 472 16.15 13.89 -28.47
CA ASN A 472 17.10 13.51 -29.50
C ASN A 472 16.94 12.06 -29.98
N VAL A 473 16.18 11.23 -29.28
CA VAL A 473 15.98 9.82 -29.68
C VAL A 473 14.84 9.69 -30.70
N PRO A 474 14.90 8.69 -31.61
CA PRO A 474 13.85 8.45 -32.60
C PRO A 474 12.43 8.30 -32.00
N LEU A 475 11.41 8.74 -32.77
CA LEU A 475 10.01 8.78 -32.31
C LEU A 475 9.49 7.44 -31.78
N ASN A 476 9.89 6.32 -32.41
CA ASN A 476 9.51 4.98 -31.99
C ASN A 476 10.09 4.59 -30.61
N GLN A 477 11.32 5.01 -30.31
CA GLN A 477 11.94 4.86 -29.00
C GLN A 477 11.25 5.77 -27.96
N ARG A 478 10.85 6.98 -28.34
CA ARG A 478 10.11 7.90 -27.44
C ARG A 478 8.74 7.38 -27.00
N TRP A 479 8.15 6.46 -27.74
CA TRP A 479 6.88 5.82 -27.42
C TRP A 479 7.01 4.38 -26.92
N GLY A 480 8.18 3.76 -27.12
CA GLY A 480 8.39 2.34 -26.82
C GLY A 480 7.57 1.42 -27.72
N VAL A 481 7.44 1.73 -29.02
CA VAL A 481 6.51 1.02 -29.94
C VAL A 481 7.19 0.14 -30.98
N ALA A 482 8.44 0.39 -31.35
CA ALA A 482 9.20 -0.49 -32.25
C ALA A 482 9.99 -1.52 -31.46
N SER A 483 9.90 -2.79 -31.85
CA SER A 483 10.52 -3.90 -31.12
C SER A 483 12.04 -3.79 -31.06
N SER A 484 12.72 -3.51 -32.17
CA SER A 484 14.20 -3.43 -32.22
C SER A 484 14.79 -2.36 -31.31
N GLU A 485 14.29 -1.14 -31.40
CA GLU A 485 14.78 0.01 -30.64
C GLU A 485 14.37 -0.08 -29.18
N LEU A 486 13.18 -0.61 -28.90
CA LEU A 486 12.76 -0.89 -27.52
C LEU A 486 13.65 -1.94 -26.89
N ILE A 487 14.01 -3.01 -27.61
CA ILE A 487 14.93 -4.04 -27.10
C ILE A 487 16.30 -3.43 -26.83
N GLN A 488 16.84 -2.62 -27.76
CA GLN A 488 18.14 -2.00 -27.55
C GLN A 488 18.12 -1.05 -26.35
N ALA A 489 17.10 -0.18 -26.25
CA ALA A 489 16.93 0.72 -25.11
C ALA A 489 16.75 -0.04 -23.78
N PHE A 490 16.03 -1.17 -23.82
CA PHE A 490 15.88 -2.07 -22.69
C PHE A 490 17.24 -2.64 -22.26
N VAL A 491 18.03 -3.15 -23.21
CA VAL A 491 19.37 -3.67 -22.92
C VAL A 491 20.28 -2.59 -22.36
N ASP A 492 20.31 -1.40 -22.96
CA ASP A 492 21.14 -0.30 -22.51
C ASP A 492 20.75 0.15 -21.09
N ARG A 493 19.47 0.08 -20.72
CA ARG A 493 19.00 0.37 -19.37
C ARG A 493 19.45 -0.70 -18.37
N VAL A 494 19.30 -1.98 -18.71
CA VAL A 494 19.77 -3.09 -17.88
C VAL A 494 21.29 -3.02 -17.70
N ASP A 495 22.04 -2.71 -18.74
CA ASP A 495 23.49 -2.48 -18.72
C ASP A 495 23.87 -1.35 -17.75
N ARG A 496 23.23 -0.17 -17.89
CA ARG A 496 23.45 0.96 -16.95
C ARG A 496 23.11 0.60 -15.51
N LEU A 497 22.01 -0.12 -15.26
CA LEU A 497 21.61 -0.52 -13.91
C LEU A 497 22.60 -1.52 -13.32
N LEU A 498 23.03 -2.52 -14.08
CA LEU A 498 24.05 -3.48 -13.66
C LEU A 498 25.41 -2.80 -13.43
N ALA A 499 25.76 -1.79 -14.21
CA ALA A 499 26.97 -0.99 -14.01
C ALA A 499 26.93 -0.20 -12.70
N LYS A 500 25.81 0.49 -12.42
CA LYS A 500 25.60 1.20 -11.14
C LYS A 500 25.63 0.23 -9.96
N ARG A 501 24.89 -0.86 -10.06
CA ARG A 501 24.90 -1.96 -9.08
C ARG A 501 26.31 -2.49 -8.84
N SER A 502 27.08 -2.73 -9.91
CA SER A 502 28.44 -3.26 -9.80
C SER A 502 29.35 -2.32 -9.04
N LYS A 503 29.20 -0.99 -9.20
CA LYS A 503 29.96 -0.02 -8.40
C LYS A 503 29.64 -0.17 -6.91
N VAL A 504 28.37 -0.29 -6.55
CA VAL A 504 27.92 -0.46 -5.15
C VAL A 504 28.40 -1.78 -4.55
N VAL A 505 28.28 -2.89 -5.30
CA VAL A 505 28.70 -4.21 -4.81
C VAL A 505 30.23 -4.31 -4.70
N VAL A 506 30.99 -3.77 -5.65
CA VAL A 506 32.47 -3.82 -5.63
C VAL A 506 33.05 -2.88 -4.57
N ASN A 507 32.46 -1.70 -4.40
CA ASN A 507 32.90 -0.71 -3.40
C ASN A 507 32.24 -0.93 -2.03
N ASN A 508 31.73 -2.14 -1.78
CA ASN A 508 31.07 -2.49 -0.53
C ASN A 508 32.00 -2.24 0.67
N SER A 509 31.66 -1.21 1.45
CA SER A 509 32.38 -0.84 2.67
C SER A 509 31.94 -1.69 3.87
N CYS A 510 30.81 -2.39 3.75
CA CYS A 510 30.22 -3.23 4.79
C CYS A 510 30.59 -4.72 4.64
N LYS A 511 31.90 -5.03 4.69
CA LYS A 511 32.41 -6.42 4.66
C LYS A 511 32.21 -7.17 5.99
N ASN A 512 30.94 -7.30 6.42
CA ASN A 512 30.41 -8.09 7.55
C ASN A 512 30.18 -7.37 8.89
N GLN A 513 30.50 -6.08 9.03
CA GLN A 513 30.48 -5.41 10.34
C GLN A 513 29.54 -4.19 10.45
N CYS A 514 28.86 -3.78 9.38
CA CYS A 514 27.94 -2.65 9.51
C CYS A 514 26.60 -3.10 10.11
N ALA A 515 26.02 -2.22 10.94
CA ALA A 515 24.65 -2.38 11.39
C ALA A 515 23.69 -2.08 10.23
N PRO A 516 22.54 -2.78 10.12
CA PRO A 516 21.46 -2.36 9.22
C PRO A 516 21.14 -0.88 9.40
N ASP A 517 20.85 -0.18 8.30
CA ASP A 517 20.58 1.27 8.23
C ASP A 517 21.75 2.21 8.59
N SER A 518 22.95 1.72 8.88
CA SER A 518 24.12 2.60 8.97
C SER A 518 24.42 3.24 7.61
N LYS A 519 25.14 4.37 7.60
CA LYS A 519 25.51 5.03 6.33
C LYS A 519 26.30 4.08 5.42
N GLU A 520 27.21 3.30 5.98
CA GLU A 520 27.98 2.29 5.26
C GLU A 520 27.08 1.17 4.69
N TRP A 521 26.02 0.80 5.42
CA TRP A 521 25.01 -0.14 4.93
C TRP A 521 24.24 0.45 3.75
N GLN A 522 23.71 1.68 3.89
CA GLN A 522 22.94 2.37 2.84
C GLN A 522 23.79 2.62 1.59
N ASP A 523 25.04 3.05 1.75
CA ASP A 523 25.99 3.30 0.65
C ASP A 523 26.39 2.00 -0.07
N SER A 524 26.24 0.84 0.59
CA SER A 524 26.61 -0.48 0.06
C SER A 524 25.41 -1.37 -0.32
N ASP A 525 24.17 -0.96 -0.01
CA ASP A 525 22.93 -1.69 -0.31
C ASP A 525 22.58 -1.59 -1.80
N SER A 526 22.26 -2.71 -2.44
CA SER A 526 21.89 -2.75 -3.85
C SER A 526 20.39 -2.87 -4.11
N ALA A 527 19.53 -2.76 -3.09
CA ALA A 527 18.10 -3.06 -3.20
C ALA A 527 17.37 -2.22 -4.27
N GLU A 528 17.71 -0.93 -4.41
CA GLU A 528 17.10 -0.08 -5.43
C GLU A 528 17.40 -0.58 -6.85
N PHE A 529 18.65 -0.96 -7.12
CA PHE A 529 19.07 -1.49 -8.41
C PHE A 529 18.51 -2.88 -8.67
N ASP A 530 18.50 -3.74 -7.65
CA ASP A 530 17.94 -5.09 -7.72
C ASP A 530 16.45 -5.04 -8.10
N ASN A 531 15.67 -4.21 -7.40
CA ASN A 531 14.26 -3.99 -7.70
C ASN A 531 14.05 -3.43 -9.11
N SER A 532 14.91 -2.50 -9.55
CA SER A 532 14.82 -1.93 -10.90
C SER A 532 15.07 -2.97 -11.98
N ILE A 533 16.11 -3.81 -11.83
CA ILE A 533 16.43 -4.88 -12.80
C ILE A 533 15.33 -5.94 -12.81
N GLN A 534 14.79 -6.32 -11.65
CA GLN A 534 13.67 -7.26 -11.55
C GLN A 534 12.40 -6.72 -12.22
N ARG A 535 12.11 -5.41 -12.11
CA ARG A 535 11.00 -4.78 -12.85
C ARG A 535 11.19 -4.93 -14.36
N TYR A 536 12.41 -4.81 -14.86
CA TYR A 536 12.71 -5.07 -16.28
C TYR A 536 12.51 -6.54 -16.65
N TYR A 537 12.87 -7.49 -15.78
CA TYR A 537 12.59 -8.92 -16.04
C TYR A 537 11.08 -9.21 -16.12
N ILE A 538 10.30 -8.70 -15.16
CA ILE A 538 8.83 -8.85 -15.15
C ILE A 538 8.22 -8.15 -16.38
N GLY A 539 8.67 -6.94 -16.68
CA GLY A 539 8.26 -6.19 -17.86
C GLY A 539 8.56 -6.95 -19.15
N TYR A 540 9.72 -7.58 -19.27
CA TYR A 540 10.03 -8.43 -20.41
C TYR A 540 9.06 -9.63 -20.54
N ILE A 541 8.80 -10.37 -19.45
CA ILE A 541 7.89 -11.52 -19.48
C ILE A 541 6.47 -11.08 -19.87
N GLN A 542 5.97 -10.01 -19.26
CA GLN A 542 4.60 -9.55 -19.51
C GLN A 542 4.44 -8.89 -20.88
N TYR A 543 5.49 -8.24 -21.40
CA TYR A 543 5.48 -7.69 -22.76
C TYR A 543 5.16 -8.81 -23.76
N CYS A 544 5.76 -9.98 -23.56
CA CYS A 544 5.52 -11.16 -24.38
C CYS A 544 4.14 -11.79 -24.25
N GLN A 545 3.41 -11.47 -23.19
CA GLN A 545 2.04 -11.95 -23.01
C GLN A 545 1.00 -10.97 -23.57
N ILE A 546 1.31 -9.66 -23.54
CA ILE A 546 0.34 -8.60 -23.85
C ILE A 546 0.46 -8.12 -25.29
N SER A 547 1.66 -8.19 -25.87
CA SER A 547 1.91 -7.69 -27.21
C SER A 547 1.91 -8.88 -28.19
N ASN A 548 1.15 -8.78 -29.29
CA ASN A 548 1.29 -9.68 -30.45
C ASN A 548 2.65 -9.49 -31.16
N VAL A 549 3.67 -9.02 -30.45
CA VAL A 549 5.01 -8.73 -30.98
C VAL A 549 5.76 -10.04 -31.06
N ASN A 550 6.65 -10.14 -32.04
CA ASN A 550 7.54 -11.27 -32.20
C ASN A 550 8.50 -11.36 -30.99
N CYS A 551 8.07 -12.05 -29.94
CA CYS A 551 8.87 -12.24 -28.74
C CYS A 551 10.06 -13.15 -28.93
N GLU A 552 10.09 -13.92 -30.02
CA GLU A 552 11.27 -14.68 -30.37
C GLU A 552 12.41 -13.74 -30.76
N TYR A 553 12.12 -12.68 -31.52
CA TYR A 553 13.13 -11.66 -31.80
C TYR A 553 13.65 -10.98 -30.51
N PHE A 554 12.77 -10.63 -29.57
CA PHE A 554 13.17 -10.08 -28.27
C PHE A 554 14.09 -11.05 -27.50
N ARG A 555 13.69 -12.32 -27.41
CA ARG A 555 14.48 -13.39 -26.77
C ARG A 555 15.84 -13.55 -27.41
N THR A 556 15.90 -13.58 -28.74
CA THR A 556 17.13 -13.75 -29.50
C THR A 556 18.11 -12.64 -29.17
N VAL A 557 17.68 -11.38 -29.25
CA VAL A 557 18.56 -10.24 -28.93
C VAL A 557 19.05 -10.28 -27.47
N LEU A 558 18.18 -10.61 -26.50
CA LEU A 558 18.59 -10.75 -25.09
C LEU A 558 19.56 -11.92 -24.85
N ARG A 559 19.49 -12.98 -25.65
CA ARG A 559 20.38 -14.16 -25.57
C ARG A 559 21.71 -13.92 -26.28
N GLU A 560 21.71 -13.15 -27.35
CA GLU A 560 22.91 -12.83 -28.14
C GLU A 560 23.76 -11.74 -27.47
N LYS A 561 23.12 -10.75 -26.84
CA LYS A 561 23.83 -9.64 -26.21
C LYS A 561 24.40 -10.07 -24.86
N THR A 562 25.73 -9.98 -24.71
CA THR A 562 26.45 -10.29 -23.47
C THR A 562 26.91 -9.04 -22.76
N LEU A 563 26.82 -9.06 -21.43
CA LEU A 563 27.28 -7.99 -20.54
C LEU A 563 28.21 -8.59 -19.47
N THR A 564 29.26 -7.84 -19.11
CA THR A 564 30.28 -8.29 -18.15
C THR A 564 30.30 -7.41 -16.91
N PHE A 565 30.00 -7.99 -15.74
CA PHE A 565 30.00 -7.30 -14.44
C PHE A 565 30.60 -8.19 -13.36
N ALA A 566 31.42 -7.59 -12.48
CA ALA A 566 32.12 -8.30 -11.40
C ALA A 566 32.78 -9.61 -11.86
N ASN A 567 33.56 -9.57 -12.95
CA ASN A 567 34.23 -10.72 -13.57
C ASN A 567 33.31 -11.87 -14.03
N ARG A 568 32.02 -11.57 -14.27
CA ARG A 568 31.03 -12.53 -14.77
C ARG A 568 30.48 -12.01 -16.09
N THR A 569 30.49 -12.85 -17.11
CA THR A 569 29.93 -12.54 -18.43
C THR A 569 28.71 -13.41 -18.66
N TYR A 570 27.54 -12.79 -18.76
CA TYR A 570 26.29 -13.47 -19.07
C TYR A 570 25.57 -12.73 -20.18
N ASN A 571 24.69 -13.43 -20.89
CA ASN A 571 23.74 -12.74 -21.77
C ASN A 571 22.70 -11.97 -20.92
N VAL A 572 22.04 -10.98 -21.53
CA VAL A 572 21.07 -10.13 -20.82
C VAL A 572 19.91 -10.97 -20.25
N SER A 573 19.43 -11.99 -20.98
CA SER A 573 18.39 -12.90 -20.47
C SER A 573 18.81 -13.56 -19.15
N THR A 574 20.02 -14.10 -19.09
CA THR A 574 20.57 -14.74 -17.89
C THR A 574 20.77 -13.74 -16.76
N TRP A 575 21.19 -12.50 -17.04
CA TRP A 575 21.26 -11.45 -16.02
C TRP A 575 19.89 -11.14 -15.40
N LEU A 576 18.85 -11.05 -16.23
CA LEU A 576 17.49 -10.78 -15.76
C LEU A 576 16.94 -11.95 -14.93
N GLU A 577 17.12 -13.19 -15.38
CA GLU A 577 16.69 -14.38 -14.63
C GLU A 577 17.43 -14.49 -13.27
N ARG A 578 18.73 -14.17 -13.25
CA ARG A 578 19.53 -14.08 -12.01
C ARG A 578 19.06 -12.97 -11.07
N SER A 579 18.47 -11.90 -11.61
CA SER A 579 18.09 -10.75 -10.81
C SER A 579 17.07 -11.06 -9.72
N ILE A 580 16.23 -12.09 -9.93
CA ILE A 580 15.28 -12.62 -8.93
C ILE A 580 16.03 -13.16 -7.69
N TRP A 581 17.28 -13.57 -7.88
CA TRP A 581 18.13 -14.21 -6.86
C TRP A 581 19.23 -13.28 -6.33
N PHE A 582 19.24 -12.01 -6.73
CA PHE A 582 20.17 -11.03 -6.18
C PHE A 582 19.90 -10.84 -4.68
N ASN A 583 20.99 -10.78 -3.90
CA ASN A 583 20.92 -10.45 -2.49
C ASN A 583 21.46 -9.02 -2.29
N SER A 584 20.59 -8.14 -1.82
CA SER A 584 20.89 -6.73 -1.63
C SER A 584 21.73 -6.44 -0.39
N ASP A 585 21.65 -7.32 0.61
CA ASP A 585 22.35 -7.15 1.89
C ASP A 585 23.87 -7.12 1.67
N PRO A 586 24.55 -6.00 1.98
CA PRO A 586 25.98 -5.85 1.73
C PRO A 586 26.85 -6.79 2.57
N ARG A 587 26.33 -7.39 3.65
CA ARG A 587 27.07 -8.37 4.46
C ARG A 587 27.14 -9.74 3.80
N THR A 588 26.35 -9.96 2.75
CA THR A 588 26.33 -11.21 2.01
C THR A 588 27.57 -11.33 1.12
N ALA A 589 28.13 -12.53 0.99
CA ALA A 589 29.25 -12.77 0.09
C ALA A 589 28.92 -12.39 -1.36
N ASP A 590 29.90 -11.82 -2.07
CA ASP A 590 29.71 -11.20 -3.40
C ASP A 590 29.02 -12.13 -4.41
N ASP A 591 29.33 -13.42 -4.39
CA ASP A 591 28.74 -14.40 -5.28
C ASP A 591 27.22 -14.59 -5.05
N TYR A 592 26.77 -14.61 -3.80
CA TYR A 592 25.35 -14.60 -3.46
C TYR A 592 24.69 -13.27 -3.80
N ARG A 593 25.40 -12.14 -3.64
CA ARG A 593 24.93 -10.84 -4.13
C ARG A 593 24.73 -10.83 -5.65
N TRP A 594 25.43 -11.69 -6.41
CA TRP A 594 25.28 -11.85 -7.87
C TRP A 594 24.43 -13.07 -8.28
N GLY A 595 23.54 -13.54 -7.39
CA GLY A 595 22.55 -14.56 -7.75
C GLY A 595 23.10 -15.97 -7.83
N LYS A 596 24.19 -16.31 -7.13
CA LYS A 596 24.68 -17.70 -7.03
C LYS A 596 23.62 -18.68 -6.52
N LEU A 597 22.62 -18.21 -5.76
CA LEU A 597 21.46 -19.02 -5.37
C LEU A 597 20.75 -19.62 -6.58
N GLN A 598 20.70 -18.95 -7.73
CA GLN A 598 20.11 -19.51 -8.94
C GLN A 598 20.82 -20.79 -9.40
N GLU A 599 22.16 -20.83 -9.32
CA GLU A 599 22.96 -22.01 -9.69
C GLU A 599 22.69 -23.20 -8.76
N ILE A 600 22.33 -22.90 -7.51
CA ILE A 600 21.94 -23.90 -6.51
C ILE A 600 20.48 -24.32 -6.72
N ALA A 601 19.59 -23.39 -7.09
CA ALA A 601 18.15 -23.60 -7.19
C ALA A 601 17.69 -24.21 -8.53
N LEU A 602 18.35 -23.91 -9.66
CA LEU A 602 17.97 -24.42 -10.98
C LEU A 602 17.96 -25.96 -11.09
N PRO A 603 18.93 -26.71 -10.53
CA PRO A 603 18.86 -28.17 -10.48
C PRO A 603 17.67 -28.69 -9.66
N ILE A 604 17.12 -27.86 -8.77
CA ILE A 604 16.04 -28.19 -7.82
C ILE A 604 14.69 -27.72 -8.35
N HIS A 605 14.63 -26.99 -9.48
CA HIS A 605 13.43 -26.32 -9.97
C HIS A 605 12.27 -27.28 -10.33
N GLY A 606 12.56 -28.57 -10.52
CA GLY A 606 11.55 -29.64 -10.63
C GLY A 606 10.97 -30.13 -9.29
N LEU A 607 11.67 -29.86 -8.18
CA LEU A 607 11.34 -30.29 -6.82
C LEU A 607 10.61 -29.21 -6.01
N VAL A 608 10.75 -27.93 -6.39
CA VAL A 608 10.12 -26.81 -5.68
C VAL A 608 8.67 -26.61 -6.12
N ASP A 609 7.73 -26.85 -5.21
CA ASP A 609 6.32 -26.48 -5.30
C ASP A 609 5.81 -25.82 -4.01
N ASN A 610 4.49 -25.68 -3.87
CA ASN A 610 3.87 -25.06 -2.70
C ASN A 610 3.96 -25.89 -1.40
N GLN A 611 4.50 -27.11 -1.45
CA GLN A 611 4.77 -27.98 -0.30
C GLN A 611 6.27 -28.05 0.05
N THR A 612 7.09 -27.22 -0.58
CA THR A 612 8.53 -27.19 -0.31
C THR A 612 8.82 -26.71 1.11
N ILE A 613 9.60 -27.49 1.86
CA ILE A 613 10.10 -27.11 3.18
C ILE A 613 11.62 -27.10 3.12
N ILE A 614 12.23 -26.02 3.60
CA ILE A 614 13.69 -25.90 3.77
C ILE A 614 13.98 -25.75 5.27
N SER A 615 14.75 -26.68 5.82
CA SER A 615 15.20 -26.62 7.22
C SER A 615 16.40 -25.68 7.39
N LYS A 616 16.68 -25.26 8.63
CA LYS A 616 17.89 -24.50 9.00
C LYS A 616 19.20 -25.21 8.66
N ASN A 617 19.16 -26.54 8.61
CA ASN A 617 20.29 -27.37 8.19
C ASN A 617 20.33 -27.57 6.67
N GLU A 618 19.66 -26.71 5.91
CA GLU A 618 19.74 -26.65 4.45
C GLU A 618 19.29 -27.97 3.78
N ILE A 619 18.44 -28.74 4.47
CA ILE A 619 17.73 -29.88 3.88
C ILE A 619 16.44 -29.35 3.27
N LEU A 620 16.24 -29.66 1.99
CA LEU A 620 15.03 -29.38 1.24
C LEU A 620 14.21 -30.65 1.04
N MET A 621 12.91 -30.54 1.32
CA MET A 621 11.89 -31.52 0.95
C MET A 621 11.00 -30.88 -0.13
N GLY A 622 10.97 -31.46 -1.32
CA GLY A 622 10.12 -30.99 -2.42
C GLY A 622 8.76 -31.70 -2.42
N GLY A 623 7.68 -31.03 -2.84
CA GLY A 623 6.35 -31.67 -2.92
C GLY A 623 6.14 -32.57 -4.14
N LYS A 624 6.96 -32.40 -5.19
CA LYS A 624 6.91 -33.19 -6.44
C LYS A 624 7.87 -34.37 -6.52
N THR A 625 8.86 -34.45 -5.64
CA THR A 625 9.73 -35.64 -5.59
C THR A 625 8.89 -36.86 -5.27
N GLU A 626 9.23 -38.02 -5.83
CA GLU A 626 8.88 -39.28 -5.17
C GLU A 626 9.22 -39.07 -3.70
N ARG A 627 8.27 -39.29 -2.78
CA ARG A 627 8.41 -38.99 -1.35
C ARG A 627 9.57 -39.75 -0.67
N ARG A 628 10.54 -40.27 -1.42
CA ARG A 628 11.69 -41.03 -0.99
C ARG A 628 13.00 -40.24 -1.06
N GLN A 629 12.97 -38.98 -1.48
CA GLN A 629 14.18 -38.17 -1.65
C GLN A 629 14.12 -36.86 -0.88
N LEU A 630 15.24 -36.53 -0.23
CA LEU A 630 15.54 -35.23 0.34
C LEU A 630 16.73 -34.63 -0.41
N TYR A 631 16.90 -33.31 -0.38
CA TYR A 631 18.04 -32.66 -1.01
C TYR A 631 18.87 -31.89 0.02
N ASP A 632 20.14 -32.23 0.15
CA ASP A 632 21.10 -31.48 0.96
C ASP A 632 21.66 -30.33 0.13
N LEU A 633 21.13 -29.12 0.34
CA LEU A 633 21.53 -27.92 -0.40
C LEU A 633 22.99 -27.55 -0.14
N LYS A 634 23.51 -27.85 1.06
CA LYS A 634 24.89 -27.55 1.45
C LYS A 634 25.88 -28.40 0.65
N ASN A 635 25.60 -29.70 0.58
CA ASN A 635 26.47 -30.68 -0.08
C ASN A 635 26.10 -30.95 -1.55
N ARG A 636 25.02 -30.34 -2.05
CA ARG A 636 24.47 -30.51 -3.41
C ARG A 636 24.21 -31.97 -3.77
N LYS A 637 23.67 -32.74 -2.82
CA LYS A 637 23.47 -34.18 -2.97
C LYS A 637 22.03 -34.56 -2.65
N THR A 638 21.44 -35.39 -3.50
CA THR A 638 20.18 -36.09 -3.21
C THR A 638 20.44 -37.17 -2.15
N ILE A 639 19.59 -37.19 -1.13
CA ILE A 639 19.61 -38.18 -0.06
C ILE A 639 18.37 -39.05 -0.23
N ASP A 640 18.58 -40.31 -0.60
CA ASP A 640 17.51 -41.30 -0.57
C ASP A 640 17.17 -41.65 0.89
N VAL A 641 15.88 -41.68 1.21
CA VAL A 641 15.42 -42.16 2.51
C VAL A 641 15.49 -43.69 2.57
N PRO A 642 15.55 -44.29 3.76
CA PRO A 642 15.62 -45.74 3.92
C PRO A 642 14.52 -46.49 3.15
N ALA A 643 14.87 -47.64 2.57
CA ALA A 643 13.94 -48.44 1.79
C ALA A 643 12.68 -48.80 2.60
N GLY A 644 11.51 -48.70 1.97
CA GLY A 644 10.20 -48.91 2.59
C GLY A 644 9.54 -47.63 3.14
N PHE A 645 10.33 -46.56 3.35
CA PHE A 645 9.81 -45.31 3.89
C PHE A 645 9.49 -44.26 2.81
N ALA A 646 8.58 -43.34 3.16
CA ALA A 646 8.26 -42.12 2.45
C ALA A 646 8.24 -40.93 3.44
N VAL A 647 8.85 -39.82 3.06
CA VAL A 647 8.84 -38.52 3.76
C VAL A 647 7.43 -37.93 3.72
N GLU A 648 6.91 -37.60 4.89
CA GLU A 648 5.65 -36.87 5.04
C GLU A 648 5.83 -35.44 5.52
N ASP A 649 6.91 -35.17 6.27
CA ASP A 649 7.14 -33.86 6.85
C ASP A 649 8.64 -33.64 7.13
N LEU A 650 9.04 -32.38 7.31
CA LEU A 650 10.42 -31.99 7.61
C LEU A 650 10.46 -30.98 8.76
N GLU A 651 11.17 -31.30 9.83
CA GLU A 651 11.34 -30.40 10.98
C GLU A 651 12.26 -29.23 10.61
N ALA A 652 11.74 -28.01 10.72
CA ALA A 652 12.41 -26.81 10.21
C ALA A 652 13.72 -26.48 10.95
N THR A 653 13.88 -26.85 12.23
CA THR A 653 15.01 -26.42 13.07
C THR A 653 16.25 -27.29 12.88
N HIS A 654 16.09 -28.60 12.84
CA HIS A 654 17.16 -29.59 12.84
C HIS A 654 17.23 -30.36 11.50
N GLY A 655 16.23 -30.20 10.62
CA GLY A 655 16.19 -30.88 9.32
C GLY A 655 15.96 -32.39 9.45
N ILE A 656 15.23 -32.82 10.48
CA ILE A 656 14.86 -34.22 10.67
C ILE A 656 13.59 -34.49 9.88
N ALA A 657 13.67 -35.42 8.94
CA ALA A 657 12.54 -35.85 8.13
C ALA A 657 11.69 -36.88 8.88
N LEU A 658 10.37 -36.68 8.85
CA LEU A 658 9.41 -37.64 9.37
C LEU A 658 8.97 -38.56 8.25
N LEU A 659 9.07 -39.86 8.49
CA LEU A 659 8.86 -40.90 7.50
C LEU A 659 7.71 -41.83 7.91
N ILE A 660 6.91 -42.26 6.95
CA ILE A 660 5.92 -43.34 7.07
C ILE A 660 6.44 -44.55 6.31
N ASP A 661 6.41 -45.74 6.92
CA ASP A 661 6.56 -47.00 6.19
C ASP A 661 5.19 -47.39 5.62
N GLN A 662 5.04 -47.43 4.31
CA GLN A 662 3.75 -47.75 3.69
C GLN A 662 3.36 -49.22 3.81
N ASN A 663 4.31 -50.10 4.12
CA ASN A 663 4.11 -51.54 4.19
C ASN A 663 4.09 -52.07 5.62
N SER A 664 4.33 -51.23 6.62
CA SER A 664 4.32 -51.63 8.02
C SER A 664 3.76 -50.54 8.93
N ASN A 665 3.39 -50.90 10.15
CA ASN A 665 2.88 -49.95 11.13
C ASN A 665 4.04 -49.18 11.80
N LYS A 666 4.98 -48.63 11.01
CA LYS A 666 6.16 -47.93 11.50
C LYS A 666 6.21 -46.49 11.05
N ILE A 667 6.73 -45.66 11.94
CA ILE A 667 7.07 -44.27 11.67
C ILE A 667 8.55 -44.09 11.97
N GLY A 668 9.24 -43.32 11.13
CA GLY A 668 10.66 -43.03 11.27
C GLY A 668 10.92 -41.54 11.46
N ALA A 669 11.85 -41.18 12.33
CA ALA A 669 12.57 -39.91 12.26
C ALA A 669 13.93 -40.18 11.61
N PHE A 670 14.21 -39.50 10.51
CA PHE A 670 15.41 -39.67 9.71
C PHE A 670 16.23 -38.39 9.71
N ALA A 671 17.47 -38.48 10.20
CA ALA A 671 18.45 -37.40 10.18
C ALA A 671 19.29 -37.51 8.89
N PRO A 672 19.07 -36.66 7.86
CA PRO A 672 19.61 -36.90 6.51
C PRO A 672 21.14 -36.86 6.44
N ARG A 673 21.77 -36.01 7.25
CA ARG A 673 23.23 -35.86 7.28
C ARG A 673 23.94 -37.02 7.96
N THR A 674 23.38 -37.56 9.04
CA THR A 674 23.97 -38.70 9.76
C THR A 674 23.49 -40.04 9.23
N GLN A 675 22.50 -40.05 8.32
CA GLN A 675 21.82 -41.24 7.80
C GLN A 675 21.20 -42.11 8.90
N GLN A 676 20.93 -41.52 10.07
CA GLN A 676 20.38 -42.24 11.21
C GLN A 676 18.85 -42.28 11.10
N LEU A 677 18.29 -43.49 11.08
CA LEU A 677 16.86 -43.73 11.17
C LEU A 677 16.51 -44.23 12.57
N ILE A 678 15.60 -43.53 13.23
CA ILE A 678 14.96 -43.97 14.47
C ILE A 678 13.53 -44.30 14.12
N SER A 679 13.14 -45.56 14.24
CA SER A 679 11.76 -45.98 13.94
C SER A 679 11.08 -46.55 15.17
N PHE A 680 9.76 -46.40 15.24
CA PHE A 680 8.92 -47.02 16.25
C PHE A 680 7.65 -47.58 15.62
N LYS A 681 7.09 -48.60 16.28
CA LYS A 681 5.88 -49.28 15.83
C LYS A 681 4.66 -48.65 16.50
N ILE A 682 3.62 -48.40 15.71
CA ILE A 682 2.27 -48.02 16.18
C ILE A 682 1.29 -49.18 15.95
N SER A 683 0.11 -49.15 16.55
CA SER A 683 -0.88 -50.24 16.48
C SER A 683 -1.56 -50.35 15.11
N GLY A 684 -1.66 -49.25 14.35
CA GLY A 684 -2.29 -49.20 13.02
C GLY A 684 -1.36 -48.71 11.92
N THR A 685 -1.78 -48.81 10.66
CA THR A 685 -0.97 -48.30 9.52
C THR A 685 -1.06 -46.77 9.50
N PRO A 686 0.06 -46.03 9.55
CA PRO A 686 0.02 -44.58 9.55
C PRO A 686 -0.46 -44.05 8.19
N SER A 687 -1.47 -43.18 8.18
CA SER A 687 -1.97 -42.53 6.95
C SER A 687 -1.41 -41.12 6.77
N LYS A 688 -1.08 -40.43 7.87
CA LYS A 688 -0.47 -39.10 7.85
C LYS A 688 0.22 -38.82 9.18
N VAL A 689 1.42 -38.26 9.15
CA VAL A 689 2.16 -37.82 10.36
C VAL A 689 2.78 -36.46 10.11
N ARG A 690 2.83 -35.61 11.13
CA ARG A 690 3.43 -34.27 11.06
C ARG A 690 4.18 -33.91 12.34
N TRP A 691 5.21 -33.08 12.19
CA TRP A 691 5.81 -32.35 13.30
C TRP A 691 4.84 -31.30 13.82
N GLN A 692 4.72 -31.23 15.14
CA GLN A 692 3.86 -30.28 15.86
C GLN A 692 4.73 -29.28 16.61
N SER A 693 5.90 -29.73 17.05
CA SER A 693 7.00 -28.94 17.58
C SER A 693 8.31 -29.68 17.29
N PRO A 694 9.50 -29.11 17.57
CA PRO A 694 10.77 -29.80 17.34
C PRO A 694 10.90 -31.17 18.04
N ASN A 695 10.11 -31.41 19.08
CA ASN A 695 10.16 -32.63 19.90
C ASN A 695 8.82 -33.38 19.95
N LEU A 696 7.82 -33.03 19.15
CA LEU A 696 6.49 -33.64 19.21
C LEU A 696 5.95 -33.91 17.80
N ILE A 697 5.52 -35.15 17.58
CA ILE A 697 4.83 -35.56 16.36
C ILE A 697 3.41 -36.01 16.68
N ALA A 698 2.50 -35.84 15.72
CA ALA A 698 1.16 -36.39 15.78
C ALA A 698 0.77 -36.97 14.43
N GLY A 699 -0.06 -38.00 14.44
CA GLY A 699 -0.53 -38.64 13.22
C GLY A 699 -1.85 -39.36 13.37
N LYS A 700 -2.36 -39.79 12.21
CA LYS A 700 -3.60 -40.55 12.06
C LYS A 700 -3.27 -41.93 11.48
N THR A 701 -3.96 -42.96 11.95
CA THR A 701 -3.89 -44.31 11.38
C THR A 701 -4.96 -44.51 10.30
N SER A 702 -4.80 -45.53 9.45
CA SER A 702 -5.80 -45.93 8.46
C SER A 702 -7.10 -46.40 9.10
N ALA A 703 -7.03 -46.95 10.33
CA ALA A 703 -8.19 -47.34 11.12
C ALA A 703 -8.93 -46.15 11.76
N GLY A 704 -8.48 -44.91 11.53
CA GLY A 704 -9.10 -43.71 12.06
C GLY A 704 -8.67 -43.34 13.49
N SER A 705 -7.87 -44.18 14.15
CA SER A 705 -7.25 -43.84 15.44
C SER A 705 -6.16 -42.80 15.26
N TYR A 706 -5.82 -42.11 16.35
CA TYR A 706 -4.82 -41.04 16.35
C TYR A 706 -3.74 -41.35 17.37
N PHE A 707 -2.54 -40.83 17.15
CA PHE A 707 -1.44 -40.97 18.08
C PHE A 707 -0.62 -39.69 18.16
N ALA A 708 0.06 -39.51 19.28
CA ALA A 708 1.09 -38.49 19.46
C ALA A 708 2.35 -39.14 20.04
N ALA A 709 3.52 -38.67 19.62
CA ALA A 709 4.78 -39.14 20.17
C ALA A 709 5.82 -38.04 20.41
N LYS A 710 6.49 -38.10 21.57
CA LYS A 710 7.60 -37.19 21.93
C LYS A 710 8.91 -37.71 21.36
N PHE A 711 9.67 -36.86 20.67
CA PHE A 711 10.99 -37.14 20.10
C PHE A 711 12.06 -36.39 20.88
N GLU A 712 12.84 -37.10 21.71
CA GLU A 712 13.88 -36.52 22.55
C GLU A 712 15.12 -37.41 22.61
N GLY A 713 16.31 -36.79 22.54
CA GLY A 713 17.58 -37.51 22.62
C GLY A 713 17.76 -38.58 21.53
N GLY A 714 17.16 -38.40 20.36
CA GLY A 714 17.19 -39.39 19.28
C GLY A 714 16.35 -40.64 19.56
N LYS A 715 15.32 -40.55 20.41
CA LYS A 715 14.37 -41.63 20.70
C LYS A 715 12.95 -41.10 20.76
N PHE A 716 11.99 -41.96 20.44
CA PHE A 716 10.58 -41.71 20.75
C PHE A 716 10.29 -42.25 22.15
N SER A 717 9.94 -41.37 23.10
CA SER A 717 9.87 -41.72 24.53
C SER A 717 8.45 -41.95 25.05
N GLN A 718 7.42 -41.54 24.33
CA GLN A 718 6.02 -41.69 24.75
C GLN A 718 5.13 -41.74 23.53
N VAL A 719 4.45 -42.86 23.26
CA VAL A 719 3.41 -42.96 22.24
C VAL A 719 2.08 -43.09 22.97
N THR A 720 1.20 -42.12 22.79
CA THR A 720 -0.17 -42.25 23.28
C THR A 720 -1.08 -42.39 22.08
N GLU A 721 -1.67 -43.57 21.98
CA GLU A 721 -2.73 -43.87 21.02
C GLU A 721 -4.06 -43.62 21.71
N PHE A 722 -4.98 -43.00 20.98
CA PHE A 722 -6.32 -42.74 21.46
C PHE A 722 -7.31 -43.06 20.34
N ASP A 723 -8.28 -43.88 20.69
CA ASP A 723 -9.44 -44.16 19.84
C ASP A 723 -10.41 -43.00 19.96
N VAL A 724 -10.97 -42.59 18.82
CA VAL A 724 -12.06 -41.62 18.79
C VAL A 724 -13.31 -42.35 18.33
N TYR A 725 -14.28 -42.46 19.22
CA TYR A 725 -15.54 -43.15 18.97
C TYR A 725 -16.57 -42.18 18.38
N GLY A 726 -17.04 -42.45 17.15
CA GLY A 726 -18.11 -41.74 16.45
C GLY A 726 -17.94 -41.77 14.93
N ASP A 727 -19.05 -41.81 14.17
CA ASP A 727 -19.04 -41.72 12.70
C ASP A 727 -18.64 -40.32 12.20
N GLU A 728 -18.58 -39.33 13.09
CA GLU A 728 -18.02 -38.02 12.81
C GLU A 728 -16.52 -37.97 13.18
N PRO A 729 -15.63 -37.58 12.25
CA PRO A 729 -14.21 -37.45 12.55
C PRO A 729 -14.02 -36.40 13.66
N PRO A 730 -13.16 -36.63 14.66
CA PRO A 730 -12.81 -35.59 15.62
C PRO A 730 -12.33 -34.36 14.87
N ARG A 731 -12.91 -33.20 15.19
CA ARG A 731 -12.31 -31.91 14.85
C ARG A 731 -11.06 -31.78 15.71
N LEU A 732 -9.93 -32.31 15.22
CA LEU A 732 -8.62 -32.02 15.78
C LEU A 732 -8.39 -30.52 15.60
N PHE A 733 -8.54 -29.77 16.68
CA PHE A 733 -8.24 -28.34 16.69
C PHE A 733 -6.72 -28.18 16.65
N TYR A 734 -6.19 -28.10 15.44
CA TYR A 734 -4.83 -27.66 15.20
C TYR A 734 -4.70 -26.21 15.65
N PHE A 735 -3.89 -25.94 16.68
CA PHE A 735 -3.36 -24.58 16.88
C PHE A 735 -2.41 -24.14 15.74
N ALA A 736 -2.21 -24.97 14.70
CA ALA A 736 -1.35 -24.70 13.56
C ALA A 736 -2.08 -24.55 12.21
N GLN A 737 -3.42 -24.45 12.15
CA GLN A 737 -4.10 -24.11 10.88
C GLN A 737 -4.22 -22.61 10.58
N PHE A 738 -3.59 -21.75 11.38
CA PHE A 738 -3.13 -20.48 10.84
C PHE A 738 -1.81 -20.74 10.12
N ARG A 739 -1.85 -20.79 8.78
CA ARG A 739 -0.66 -20.38 8.02
C ARG A 739 -0.22 -19.04 8.62
N PRO A 740 1.07 -18.85 8.94
CA PRO A 740 1.54 -17.53 9.30
C PRO A 740 1.34 -16.65 8.06
N TYR A 741 0.29 -15.84 8.05
CA TYR A 741 0.29 -14.64 7.23
C TYR A 741 1.45 -13.81 7.77
N ALA A 742 2.45 -13.61 6.93
CA ALA A 742 3.70 -12.93 7.26
C ALA A 742 3.41 -11.58 7.94
N GLY A 743 3.79 -11.49 9.21
CA GLY A 743 3.61 -10.31 10.06
C GLY A 743 3.96 -10.70 11.50
N GLY A 744 5.21 -10.46 11.88
CA GLY A 744 5.81 -10.96 13.10
C GLY A 744 5.03 -10.65 14.37
N GLN A 745 4.74 -11.72 15.12
CA GLN A 745 4.98 -11.83 16.56
C GLN A 745 5.18 -13.33 16.83
N GLU A 746 6.16 -13.68 17.66
CA GLU A 746 6.23 -15.02 18.27
C GLU A 746 4.95 -15.24 19.08
N LEU A 747 3.91 -15.76 18.44
CA LEU A 747 2.85 -16.45 19.14
C LEU A 747 3.48 -17.72 19.68
N TYR A 748 3.69 -17.72 20.99
CA TYR A 748 4.06 -18.82 21.90
C TYR A 748 4.46 -20.12 21.21
N ALA A 749 5.68 -20.60 21.52
CA ALA A 749 6.17 -21.92 21.14
C ALA A 749 5.03 -22.96 21.17
N PRO A 750 4.82 -23.76 20.10
CA PRO A 750 3.74 -24.72 20.01
C PRO A 750 4.05 -25.86 20.99
N LYS A 751 3.68 -25.68 22.25
CA LYS A 751 3.83 -26.69 23.29
C LYS A 751 2.56 -27.48 23.51
N ASP A 752 1.42 -27.04 22.97
CA ASP A 752 0.12 -27.51 23.46
C ASP A 752 -0.71 -28.06 22.28
N ILE A 753 -0.76 -29.37 22.13
CA ILE A 753 -1.78 -30.05 21.32
C ILE A 753 -2.98 -30.34 22.22
N PHE A 754 -4.20 -30.21 21.71
CA PHE A 754 -5.42 -30.61 22.39
C PHE A 754 -6.15 -31.63 21.52
N THR A 755 -6.15 -32.90 21.92
CA THR A 755 -7.14 -33.86 21.39
C THR A 755 -8.36 -33.83 22.28
N ILE A 756 -9.54 -33.94 21.68
CA ILE A 756 -10.82 -33.97 22.38
C ILE A 756 -11.63 -35.12 21.83
N SER A 757 -11.79 -36.15 22.65
CA SER A 757 -12.69 -37.28 22.37
C SER A 757 -14.04 -37.00 23.02
N HIS A 758 -15.11 -37.16 22.24
CA HIS A 758 -16.49 -36.98 22.68
C HIS A 758 -17.11 -38.34 22.97
N GLU A 759 -17.27 -38.68 24.26
CA GLU A 759 -18.06 -39.84 24.67
C GLU A 759 -19.19 -39.36 25.59
N LYS A 760 -20.44 -39.36 25.12
CA LYS A 760 -21.64 -39.07 25.94
C LYS A 760 -21.50 -37.78 26.77
N ASN A 761 -21.22 -36.65 26.13
CA ASN A 761 -21.01 -35.33 26.77
C ASN A 761 -19.77 -35.21 27.67
N LYS A 762 -18.81 -36.13 27.57
CA LYS A 762 -17.48 -35.98 28.19
C LYS A 762 -16.46 -35.54 27.17
N TYR A 763 -15.63 -34.58 27.57
CA TYR A 763 -14.55 -34.03 26.77
C TYR A 763 -13.25 -34.34 27.48
N THR A 764 -12.36 -35.10 26.85
CA THR A 764 -11.03 -35.38 27.41
C THR A 764 -10.02 -34.45 26.77
N ILE A 765 -9.30 -33.65 27.56
CA ILE A 765 -8.19 -32.83 27.08
C ILE A 765 -6.88 -33.54 27.35
N TYR A 766 -6.11 -33.78 26.29
CA TYR A 766 -4.72 -34.20 26.39
C TYR A 766 -3.83 -32.97 26.30
N ASP A 767 -3.05 -32.66 27.33
CA ASP A 767 -2.12 -31.53 27.38
C ASP A 767 -0.67 -32.02 27.27
N PHE A 768 0.02 -31.54 26.24
CA PHE A 768 1.41 -31.88 25.91
C PHE A 768 2.42 -30.79 26.31
N SER A 769 1.98 -29.77 27.07
CA SER A 769 2.75 -28.57 27.42
C SER A 769 3.94 -28.77 28.37
N GLY A 770 4.10 -29.98 28.91
CA GLY A 770 5.15 -30.35 29.87
C GLY A 770 5.94 -31.60 29.48
N ASP A 771 6.92 -31.97 30.30
CA ASP A 771 7.77 -33.14 30.04
C ASP A 771 7.04 -34.48 30.15
N GLU A 772 5.91 -34.49 30.84
CA GLU A 772 5.01 -35.62 30.99
C GLU A 772 3.67 -35.29 30.31
N LEU A 773 3.13 -36.25 29.54
CA LEU A 773 1.75 -36.16 29.06
C LEU A 773 0.79 -36.07 30.24
N LYS A 774 0.05 -34.97 30.33
CA LYS A 774 -1.02 -34.81 31.32
C LYS A 774 -2.36 -34.97 30.64
N THR A 775 -3.06 -36.06 30.96
CA THR A 775 -4.46 -36.22 30.57
C THR A 775 -5.35 -35.53 31.60
N THR A 776 -6.02 -34.46 31.21
CA THR A 776 -7.05 -33.81 32.05
C THR A 776 -8.41 -34.23 31.52
N VAL A 777 -9.08 -35.15 32.22
CA VAL A 777 -10.46 -35.55 31.87
C VAL A 777 -11.41 -34.47 32.38
N ILE A 778 -12.08 -33.76 31.46
CA ILE A 778 -13.10 -32.78 31.83
C ILE A 778 -14.44 -33.51 31.91
N ASN A 779 -14.78 -33.96 33.12
CA ASN A 779 -16.12 -34.46 33.43
C ASN A 779 -17.05 -33.27 33.70
N HIS A 780 -17.27 -32.43 32.70
CA HIS A 780 -18.22 -31.33 32.78
C HIS A 780 -19.41 -31.62 31.89
N VAL A 781 -20.57 -31.85 32.50
CA VAL A 781 -21.85 -31.81 31.80
C VAL A 781 -22.13 -30.33 31.54
N PHE A 782 -21.87 -29.86 30.32
CA PHE A 782 -22.23 -28.50 29.95
C PHE A 782 -23.72 -28.29 30.26
N ARG A 783 -24.02 -27.27 31.07
CA ARG A 783 -25.36 -27.06 31.64
C ARG A 783 -26.35 -26.67 30.54
N THR A 784 -26.91 -27.63 29.81
CA THR A 784 -28.30 -27.65 29.39
C THR A 784 -28.71 -29.04 28.90
N GLU A 785 -29.99 -29.37 29.04
CA GLU A 785 -30.62 -30.61 28.56
C GLU A 785 -30.63 -30.77 27.02
N SER A 786 -29.88 -29.95 26.28
CA SER A 786 -29.93 -29.87 24.82
C SER A 786 -28.72 -30.60 24.21
N PRO A 787 -28.94 -31.61 23.35
CA PRO A 787 -27.88 -32.47 22.81
C PRO A 787 -26.98 -31.82 21.72
N PHE A 788 -27.00 -30.49 21.56
CA PHE A 788 -26.42 -29.79 20.40
C PHE A 788 -25.30 -28.78 20.75
N GLU A 789 -24.59 -28.98 21.87
CA GLU A 789 -23.38 -28.19 22.17
C GLU A 789 -22.13 -28.91 21.64
N THR A 790 -21.44 -28.30 20.67
CA THR A 790 -20.18 -28.78 20.10
C THR A 790 -19.06 -27.84 20.51
N LEU A 791 -17.94 -28.40 20.97
CA LEU A 791 -16.75 -27.58 21.24
C LEU A 791 -16.25 -26.94 19.94
N HIS A 792 -16.04 -25.63 19.96
CA HIS A 792 -15.73 -24.84 18.77
C HIS A 792 -14.24 -24.56 18.60
N PHE A 793 -13.50 -24.25 19.66
CA PHE A 793 -12.02 -24.29 19.70
C PHE A 793 -11.49 -24.02 21.12
N VAL A 794 -10.25 -24.41 21.40
CA VAL A 794 -9.48 -23.93 22.57
C VAL A 794 -8.79 -22.65 22.13
N SER A 795 -8.96 -21.52 22.84
CA SER A 795 -8.49 -20.20 22.39
C SER A 795 -7.19 -19.74 23.06
N HIS A 796 -6.93 -20.20 24.28
CA HIS A 796 -5.72 -19.84 25.03
C HIS A 796 -5.40 -20.83 26.14
N VAL A 797 -4.12 -20.87 26.53
CA VAL A 797 -3.63 -21.75 27.59
C VAL A 797 -2.71 -20.94 28.50
N SER A 798 -3.02 -20.91 29.80
CA SER A 798 -2.11 -20.40 30.81
C SER A 798 -1.38 -21.57 31.50
N ASN A 799 -0.47 -21.28 32.43
CA ASN A 799 0.17 -22.34 33.23
C ASN A 799 -0.82 -23.15 34.08
N SER A 800 -2.03 -22.64 34.35
CA SER A 800 -2.96 -23.25 35.29
C SER A 800 -4.36 -23.52 34.73
N HIS A 801 -4.74 -22.92 33.59
CA HIS A 801 -6.08 -23.06 33.02
C HIS A 801 -6.05 -23.18 31.48
N TYR A 802 -7.05 -23.87 30.92
CA TYR A 802 -7.43 -23.83 29.50
C TYR A 802 -8.58 -22.86 29.30
N LEU A 803 -8.63 -22.13 28.20
CA LEU A 803 -9.78 -21.32 27.80
C LEU A 803 -10.47 -21.97 26.58
N LEU A 804 -11.67 -22.49 26.79
CA LEU A 804 -12.47 -23.21 25.81
C LEU A 804 -13.59 -22.32 25.26
N GLN A 805 -13.82 -22.36 23.95
CA GLN A 805 -15.03 -21.82 23.33
C GLN A 805 -15.92 -22.97 22.84
N VAL A 806 -17.15 -23.04 23.35
CA VAL A 806 -18.16 -24.05 22.96
C VAL A 806 -19.27 -23.35 22.20
N ARG A 807 -19.67 -23.92 21.06
CA ARG A 807 -20.76 -23.42 20.24
C ARG A 807 -21.99 -24.28 20.48
N ARG A 808 -23.12 -23.61 20.70
CA ARG A 808 -24.42 -24.26 20.78
C ARG A 808 -25.17 -24.05 19.48
N GLN A 809 -25.50 -25.16 18.83
CA GLN A 809 -26.30 -25.16 17.61
C GLN A 809 -27.78 -24.97 17.97
N ASP A 810 -28.52 -24.24 17.12
CA ASP A 810 -29.98 -24.11 17.24
C ASP A 810 -30.64 -25.44 16.83
N GLU A 811 -31.59 -25.94 17.62
CA GLU A 811 -32.30 -27.21 17.40
C GLU A 811 -33.01 -27.26 16.03
N LYS A 812 -33.23 -26.10 15.39
CA LYS A 812 -33.83 -25.99 14.05
C LYS A 812 -32.85 -26.18 12.89
N CYS A 813 -31.56 -26.41 13.17
CA CYS A 813 -30.51 -26.57 12.17
C CYS A 813 -29.99 -28.04 12.16
N PRO A 814 -30.59 -28.94 11.37
CA PRO A 814 -30.31 -30.37 11.44
C PRO A 814 -28.97 -30.81 10.84
N ASN A 815 -28.20 -29.91 10.22
CA ASN A 815 -26.92 -30.24 9.59
C ASN A 815 -25.74 -29.58 10.34
N PRO A 816 -24.85 -30.36 11.00
CA PRO A 816 -23.69 -29.85 11.77
C PRO A 816 -22.63 -29.13 10.92
N ASP A 817 -22.69 -29.24 9.60
CA ASP A 817 -21.75 -28.57 8.68
C ASP A 817 -22.32 -27.30 8.03
N GLN A 818 -23.57 -26.93 8.29
CA GLN A 818 -24.19 -25.70 7.77
C GLN A 818 -24.25 -24.60 8.84
N TYR A 819 -23.70 -23.43 8.51
CA TYR A 819 -23.75 -22.26 9.38
C TYR A 819 -25.16 -21.65 9.39
N CYS A 820 -25.88 -21.85 10.48
CA CYS A 820 -27.20 -21.24 10.72
C CYS A 820 -26.98 -20.04 11.64
N GLY A 821 -26.96 -18.81 11.12
CA GLY A 821 -26.48 -17.56 11.77
C GLY A 821 -27.02 -17.12 13.15
N ASN A 822 -27.62 -18.00 13.95
CA ASN A 822 -28.09 -17.78 15.33
C ASN A 822 -27.30 -18.58 16.39
N GLU A 823 -26.15 -19.14 16.06
CA GLU A 823 -25.33 -19.94 16.98
C GLU A 823 -24.83 -19.10 18.18
N LYS A 824 -24.86 -19.68 19.38
CA LYS A 824 -24.32 -19.04 20.59
C LYS A 824 -22.96 -19.63 20.92
N VAL A 825 -21.95 -18.79 21.12
CA VAL A 825 -20.60 -19.21 21.53
C VAL A 825 -20.36 -18.82 22.99
N TYR A 826 -20.00 -19.80 23.82
CA TYR A 826 -19.71 -19.66 25.25
C TYR A 826 -18.22 -19.85 25.52
N SER A 827 -17.65 -19.07 26.44
CA SER A 827 -16.26 -19.24 26.90
C SER A 827 -16.21 -19.88 28.29
N TYR A 828 -15.32 -20.85 28.48
CA TYR A 828 -15.09 -21.56 29.74
C TYR A 828 -13.60 -21.56 30.09
N ALA A 829 -13.23 -21.22 31.32
CA ALA A 829 -11.90 -21.55 31.85
C ALA A 829 -11.95 -22.92 32.51
N VAL A 830 -10.96 -23.75 32.27
CA VAL A 830 -10.83 -25.08 32.85
C VAL A 830 -9.51 -25.19 33.58
N ASP A 831 -9.56 -25.39 34.89
CA ASP A 831 -8.37 -25.58 35.71
C ASP A 831 -7.65 -26.89 35.31
N LYS A 832 -6.35 -26.80 35.00
CA LYS A 832 -5.53 -27.92 34.50
C LYS A 832 -5.30 -29.02 35.52
N VAL A 833 -5.40 -28.72 36.82
CA VAL A 833 -5.06 -29.65 37.89
C VAL A 833 -6.32 -30.37 38.39
N THR A 834 -7.38 -29.60 38.59
CA THR A 834 -8.63 -30.08 39.18
C THR A 834 -9.69 -30.45 38.15
N GLY A 835 -9.54 -29.99 36.89
CA GLY A 835 -10.55 -30.12 35.85
C GLY A 835 -11.80 -29.26 36.08
N ASN A 836 -11.79 -28.38 37.09
CA ASN A 836 -12.92 -27.51 37.42
C ASN A 836 -13.18 -26.52 36.28
N VAL A 837 -14.43 -26.43 35.86
CA VAL A 837 -14.86 -25.57 34.75
C VAL A 837 -15.58 -24.33 35.29
N THR A 838 -15.10 -23.16 34.89
CA THR A 838 -15.68 -21.85 35.19
C THR A 838 -16.23 -21.24 33.90
N ALA A 839 -17.55 -21.10 33.80
CA ALA A 839 -18.20 -20.46 32.66
C ALA A 839 -18.14 -18.93 32.76
N TYR A 840 -17.80 -18.25 31.66
CA TYR A 840 -17.83 -16.80 31.59
C TYR A 840 -19.14 -16.30 30.97
N LYS A 841 -19.62 -15.15 31.46
CA LYS A 841 -20.74 -14.41 30.87
C LYS A 841 -20.35 -13.60 29.62
N PHE A 842 -19.08 -13.68 29.22
CA PHE A 842 -18.49 -12.94 28.12
C PHE A 842 -17.79 -13.90 27.17
N LEU A 843 -17.80 -13.58 25.88
CA LEU A 843 -16.90 -14.21 24.92
C LEU A 843 -15.51 -13.60 25.12
N VAL A 844 -14.52 -14.44 25.41
CA VAL A 844 -13.12 -14.01 25.53
C VAL A 844 -12.46 -14.15 24.15
N GLY A 845 -12.23 -13.01 23.51
CA GLY A 845 -11.64 -12.87 22.17
C GLY A 845 -10.12 -12.83 22.15
N LYS A 846 -9.56 -12.15 21.13
CA LYS A 846 -8.12 -12.14 20.82
C LYS A 846 -7.27 -11.57 21.98
N SER A 847 -6.14 -12.21 22.28
CA SER A 847 -5.11 -11.65 23.17
C SER A 847 -4.37 -10.50 22.48
N LEU A 848 -4.12 -9.43 23.23
CA LEU A 848 -3.36 -8.24 22.80
C LEU A 848 -1.94 -8.21 23.42
N GLY A 849 -1.50 -9.31 24.05
CA GLY A 849 -0.25 -9.41 24.80
C GLY A 849 -0.38 -8.97 26.28
N LYS A 850 0.61 -9.36 27.13
CA LYS A 850 0.68 -9.05 28.58
C LYS A 850 -0.63 -9.33 29.36
N ASN A 851 -1.28 -10.44 29.06
CA ASN A 851 -2.58 -10.86 29.62
C ASN A 851 -3.77 -9.92 29.35
N ARG A 852 -3.72 -9.06 28.32
CA ARG A 852 -4.88 -8.27 27.89
C ARG A 852 -5.68 -9.02 26.83
N TYR A 853 -7.01 -9.02 26.97
CA TYR A 853 -7.96 -9.73 26.12
C TYR A 853 -9.15 -8.85 25.78
N VAL A 854 -9.72 -9.09 24.60
CA VAL A 854 -11.01 -8.51 24.22
C VAL A 854 -12.13 -9.34 24.86
N LEU A 855 -13.06 -8.71 25.58
CA LEU A 855 -14.25 -9.35 26.15
C LEU A 855 -15.51 -8.81 25.48
N GLU A 856 -16.42 -9.69 25.10
CA GLU A 856 -17.70 -9.32 24.49
C GLU A 856 -18.89 -9.82 25.33
N THR A 857 -19.87 -8.98 25.62
CA THR A 857 -21.06 -9.40 26.38
C THR A 857 -21.94 -10.34 25.55
N GLN A 858 -22.48 -11.37 26.21
CA GLN A 858 -23.53 -12.19 25.61
C GLN A 858 -24.90 -11.55 25.87
N THR A 859 -25.45 -10.84 24.89
CA THR A 859 -26.82 -10.32 24.92
C THR A 859 -27.73 -11.09 23.97
N LYS A 860 -29.07 -11.00 24.15
CA LYS A 860 -30.04 -11.73 23.31
C LYS A 860 -30.13 -11.19 21.87
N LYS A 861 -29.59 -10.01 21.60
CA LYS A 861 -29.59 -9.37 20.28
C LYS A 861 -28.16 -8.96 19.93
N GLN A 862 -27.68 -9.37 18.77
CA GLN A 862 -26.31 -9.12 18.31
C GLN A 862 -25.95 -7.61 18.31
N ALA A 863 -26.91 -6.74 18.02
CA ALA A 863 -26.74 -5.29 18.05
C ALA A 863 -26.46 -4.68 19.44
N ASP A 864 -26.71 -5.42 20.52
CA ASP A 864 -26.55 -4.96 21.90
C ASP A 864 -25.27 -5.50 22.56
N GLN A 865 -24.39 -6.17 21.81
CA GLN A 865 -23.15 -6.73 22.35
C GLN A 865 -22.13 -5.60 22.62
N GLU A 866 -21.56 -5.60 23.82
CA GLU A 866 -20.61 -4.60 24.28
C GLU A 866 -19.21 -5.18 24.34
N VAL A 867 -18.22 -4.40 23.88
CA VAL A 867 -16.82 -4.83 23.79
C VAL A 867 -15.95 -4.07 24.79
N TYR A 868 -15.09 -4.81 25.48
CA TYR A 868 -14.18 -4.34 26.50
C TYR A 868 -12.78 -4.88 26.25
N ILE A 869 -11.74 -4.19 26.70
CA ILE A 869 -10.43 -4.80 26.92
C ILE A 869 -10.31 -5.07 28.42
N ALA A 870 -9.90 -6.28 28.77
CA ALA A 870 -9.65 -6.66 30.16
C ALA A 870 -8.28 -7.30 30.30
N THR A 871 -7.62 -7.01 31.42
CA THR A 871 -6.46 -7.78 31.85
C THR A 871 -6.98 -8.98 32.65
N LEU A 872 -6.66 -10.18 32.20
CA LEU A 872 -6.97 -11.41 32.91
C LEU A 872 -5.72 -11.88 33.67
N ASP A 873 -5.85 -12.58 34.79
CA ASP A 873 -4.71 -13.26 35.41
C ASP A 873 -4.47 -14.66 34.80
N SER A 874 -3.52 -15.40 35.36
CA SER A 874 -3.22 -16.78 34.95
C SER A 874 -4.36 -17.76 35.20
N THR A 875 -5.39 -17.39 35.97
CA THR A 875 -6.63 -18.16 36.19
C THR A 875 -7.80 -17.62 35.37
N PHE A 876 -7.52 -16.70 34.44
CA PHE A 876 -8.47 -15.99 33.61
C PHE A 876 -9.51 -15.15 34.38
N ASN A 877 -9.23 -14.77 35.63
CA ASN A 877 -10.07 -13.82 36.37
C ASN A 877 -9.77 -12.39 35.90
N ILE A 878 -10.82 -11.56 35.80
CA ILE A 878 -10.71 -10.16 35.38
C ILE A 878 -10.02 -9.37 36.49
N GLN A 879 -8.76 -8.97 36.26
CA GLN A 879 -7.97 -8.15 37.19
C GLN A 879 -8.25 -6.66 36.99
N ALA A 880 -8.37 -6.23 35.73
CA ALA A 880 -8.71 -4.87 35.36
C ALA A 880 -9.54 -4.88 34.08
N ARG A 881 -10.45 -3.91 33.94
CA ARG A 881 -11.30 -3.75 32.77
C ARG A 881 -11.23 -2.30 32.33
N ASP A 882 -10.84 -2.09 31.08
CA ASP A 882 -10.86 -0.76 30.46
C ASP A 882 -12.31 -0.29 30.28
N PRO A 883 -12.55 1.03 30.22
CA PRO A 883 -13.87 1.57 29.88
C PRO A 883 -14.39 0.94 28.58
N LYS A 884 -15.73 0.84 28.46
CA LYS A 884 -16.41 0.32 27.27
C LYS A 884 -15.85 0.98 26.01
N ILE A 885 -15.36 0.16 25.08
CA ILE A 885 -14.65 0.63 23.88
C ILE A 885 -15.63 0.79 22.72
N GLY A 886 -16.75 0.05 22.73
CA GLY A 886 -17.83 0.20 21.76
C GLY A 886 -18.95 -0.81 21.91
N THR A 887 -19.91 -0.76 20.97
CA THR A 887 -20.89 -1.82 20.67
C THR A 887 -20.44 -2.55 19.41
N ALA A 888 -20.42 -3.89 19.44
CA ALA A 888 -19.98 -4.69 18.30
C ALA A 888 -21.03 -4.65 17.17
N TYR A 889 -20.60 -4.34 15.95
CA TYR A 889 -21.34 -4.63 14.72
C TYR A 889 -20.51 -5.61 13.90
N ILE A 890 -20.96 -6.86 13.81
CA ILE A 890 -20.33 -7.89 12.97
C ILE A 890 -20.90 -7.72 11.56
N TYR A 891 -20.04 -7.39 10.58
CA TYR A 891 -20.41 -7.27 9.17
C TYR A 891 -19.92 -8.52 8.40
N ASN A 892 -20.87 -9.37 8.00
CA ASN A 892 -20.80 -10.41 6.97
C ASN A 892 -19.92 -11.68 7.21
N ASP A 893 -20.46 -12.82 6.79
CA ASP A 893 -20.39 -14.14 7.42
C ASP A 893 -19.22 -15.08 7.01
N ASN A 894 -18.06 -14.58 6.55
CA ASN A 894 -17.00 -15.49 6.04
C ASN A 894 -15.54 -15.19 6.45
N LEU A 895 -15.29 -14.34 7.45
CA LEU A 895 -13.94 -14.13 7.97
C LEU A 895 -13.92 -14.17 9.50
N ASN A 896 -13.42 -15.28 10.03
CA ASN A 896 -13.17 -15.49 11.45
C ASN A 896 -12.02 -14.58 11.95
N GLY A 897 -12.38 -13.38 12.42
CA GLY A 897 -11.46 -12.49 13.13
C GLY A 897 -12.10 -11.14 13.48
N ILE A 898 -12.01 -10.75 14.75
CA ILE A 898 -12.33 -9.38 15.18
C ILE A 898 -11.22 -8.45 14.66
N GLN A 899 -11.53 -7.60 13.68
CA GLN A 899 -10.73 -6.41 13.42
C GLN A 899 -11.19 -5.33 14.40
N LEU A 900 -10.39 -5.09 15.44
CA LEU A 900 -10.54 -3.88 16.24
C LEU A 900 -10.04 -2.70 15.39
N PHE A 901 -10.95 -1.79 15.04
CA PHE A 901 -10.57 -0.47 14.55
C PHE A 901 -10.05 0.33 15.75
N GLU A 902 -8.74 0.53 15.85
CA GLU A 902 -8.18 1.52 16.77
C GLU A 902 -8.60 2.92 16.30
N GLY A 903 -9.66 3.45 16.92
CA GLY A 903 -10.19 4.75 16.51
C GLY A 903 -11.41 5.21 17.31
N TRP A 904 -11.47 4.95 18.61
CA TRP A 904 -12.50 5.53 19.49
C TRP A 904 -11.85 6.21 20.69
N ASN A 905 -11.46 7.47 20.52
CA ASN A 905 -11.33 8.38 21.65
C ASN A 905 -12.72 8.94 21.96
N SER A 906 -13.43 8.33 22.92
CA SER A 906 -14.67 8.89 23.44
C SER A 906 -14.35 10.10 24.32
N LYS A 907 -14.69 11.31 23.85
CA LYS A 907 -14.92 12.43 24.76
C LYS A 907 -16.11 12.07 25.64
N ILE A 908 -15.85 11.89 26.92
CA ILE A 908 -16.87 11.66 27.96
C ILE A 908 -17.79 12.90 28.01
N LEU A 909 -19.02 12.76 27.53
CA LEU A 909 -20.10 13.66 27.91
C LEU A 909 -20.47 13.34 29.37
N LYS A 910 -20.05 14.21 30.29
CA LYS A 910 -20.56 14.19 31.67
C LYS A 910 -22.02 14.65 31.65
N LEU A 911 -22.95 13.71 31.77
CA LEU A 911 -24.31 14.01 32.18
C LEU A 911 -24.29 14.47 33.65
N LYS A 912 -25.09 15.49 33.99
CA LYS A 912 -25.35 15.85 35.39
C LYS A 912 -26.22 14.75 36.02
N ASP A 913 -26.02 14.51 37.31
CA ASP A 913 -26.41 13.28 38.03
C ASP A 913 -27.90 12.87 38.02
N ASP A 914 -28.79 13.60 37.34
CA ASP A 914 -30.24 13.36 37.44
C ASP A 914 -30.99 13.29 36.09
N GLN A 915 -30.31 13.16 34.94
CA GLN A 915 -30.99 13.02 33.63
C GLN A 915 -30.92 11.60 33.06
N THR A 916 -32.07 11.11 32.58
CA THR A 916 -32.14 9.82 31.86
C THR A 916 -32.01 10.03 30.35
N PHE A 917 -31.46 9.03 29.66
CA PHE A 917 -31.18 9.06 28.21
C PHE A 917 -32.45 9.27 27.34
N GLU A 918 -33.63 8.95 27.88
CA GLU A 918 -34.95 9.15 27.24
C GLU A 918 -35.39 10.62 27.17
N GLU A 919 -34.92 11.48 28.09
CA GLU A 919 -35.30 12.89 28.13
C GLU A 919 -34.56 13.73 27.08
N VAL A 920 -33.34 13.32 26.71
CA VAL A 920 -32.55 13.96 25.66
C VAL A 920 -33.18 13.71 24.27
N PHE A 921 -33.84 12.57 24.09
CA PHE A 921 -34.42 12.18 22.80
C PHE A 921 -35.81 12.78 22.53
N LYS A 922 -36.58 13.12 23.57
CA LYS A 922 -37.88 13.80 23.40
C LYS A 922 -37.76 15.27 23.00
N GLY A 923 -36.56 15.87 23.10
CA GLY A 923 -36.30 17.26 22.72
C GLY A 923 -36.00 17.51 21.24
N SER A 924 -35.80 16.47 20.41
CA SER A 924 -35.35 16.62 19.02
C SER A 924 -36.41 16.30 17.96
N GLN A 925 -37.71 16.44 18.27
CA GLN A 925 -38.76 16.39 17.26
C GLN A 925 -38.88 17.71 16.48
N LYS A 926 -37.88 18.00 15.65
CA LYS A 926 -38.02 18.78 14.41
C LYS A 926 -36.90 18.36 13.47
N LEU A 927 -37.13 17.29 12.69
CA LEU A 927 -36.62 17.10 11.33
C LEU A 927 -37.18 15.80 10.71
N ASN A 928 -38.08 16.01 9.74
CA ASN A 928 -38.45 15.24 8.55
C ASN A 928 -38.67 13.69 8.61
N PRO A 929 -39.92 13.20 8.40
CA PRO A 929 -40.25 11.79 8.30
C PRO A 929 -40.35 11.33 6.84
N PHE A 930 -39.27 10.82 6.25
CA PHE A 930 -39.32 10.04 5.01
C PHE A 930 -38.11 9.11 4.94
N LEU A 931 -38.18 7.97 5.64
CA LEU A 931 -37.28 6.82 5.45
C LEU A 931 -37.78 5.60 6.23
N LEU A 932 -39.01 5.15 5.94
CA LEU A 932 -39.48 3.81 6.33
C LEU A 932 -40.56 3.35 5.34
N THR A 933 -40.12 2.65 4.29
CA THR A 933 -40.82 1.73 3.35
C THR A 933 -39.98 1.75 2.06
N GLU A 934 -39.43 0.67 1.50
CA GLU A 934 -40.05 -0.60 1.15
C GLU A 934 -39.02 -1.74 1.13
N THR A 935 -39.38 -2.86 1.74
CA THR A 935 -38.77 -4.16 1.49
C THR A 935 -39.93 -5.12 1.23
N LYS A 936 -40.27 -5.34 -0.05
CA LYS A 936 -41.02 -6.49 -0.59
C LYS A 936 -41.39 -6.25 -2.05
N ALA A 937 -40.87 -7.10 -2.94
CA ALA A 937 -41.44 -7.59 -4.21
C ALA A 937 -40.43 -7.53 -5.36
N LEU A 938 -39.88 -8.68 -5.75
CA LEU A 938 -40.09 -9.30 -7.07
C LEU A 938 -39.27 -10.59 -7.20
N ILE A 939 -39.98 -11.70 -7.01
CA ILE A 939 -39.73 -12.98 -7.66
C ILE A 939 -40.20 -12.80 -9.12
N GLY A 940 -39.35 -13.13 -10.09
CA GLY A 940 -39.74 -13.19 -11.51
C GLY A 940 -38.56 -12.92 -12.46
N ILE A 941 -37.78 -13.96 -12.78
CA ILE A 941 -36.93 -13.99 -13.97
C ILE A 941 -37.60 -14.95 -14.96
N GLU A 942 -38.10 -14.40 -16.06
CA GLU A 942 -38.31 -15.14 -17.30
C GLU A 942 -37.08 -14.96 -18.21
N ASN A 943 -36.71 -16.08 -18.84
CA ASN A 943 -35.67 -16.27 -19.83
C ASN A 943 -35.57 -15.18 -20.91
N LYS A 944 -34.35 -14.88 -21.35
CA LYS A 944 -33.97 -15.01 -22.78
C LYS A 944 -32.46 -15.02 -22.99
N ALA A 945 -32.03 -16.08 -23.66
CA ALA A 945 -30.68 -16.38 -24.12
C ALA A 945 -30.23 -15.45 -25.26
N GLY A 946 -28.91 -15.27 -25.36
CA GLY A 946 -28.24 -14.60 -26.48
C GLY A 946 -26.76 -15.00 -26.52
N VAL A 947 -26.49 -16.18 -27.06
CA VAL A 947 -25.14 -16.72 -27.32
C VAL A 947 -24.61 -16.12 -28.62
N TYR A 948 -23.37 -15.63 -28.62
CA TYR A 948 -22.60 -15.38 -29.85
C TYR A 948 -21.26 -16.12 -29.80
N ASN A 949 -21.09 -17.00 -30.79
CA ASN A 949 -19.90 -17.81 -31.06
C ASN A 949 -18.74 -16.96 -31.59
N PHE A 950 -17.51 -17.30 -31.18
CA PHE A 950 -16.29 -16.91 -31.90
C PHE A 950 -15.44 -18.14 -32.26
N VAL A 951 -14.97 -18.08 -33.51
CA VAL A 951 -14.26 -19.09 -34.29
C VAL A 951 -12.83 -19.31 -33.77
N THR A 952 -12.45 -20.58 -33.65
CA THR A 952 -11.11 -21.08 -33.32
C THR A 952 -10.10 -20.86 -34.45
N LYS A 953 -8.87 -20.44 -34.12
CA LYS A 953 -7.69 -20.60 -34.98
C LYS A 953 -6.57 -21.28 -34.18
N LYS A 954 -6.13 -22.44 -34.69
CA LYS A 954 -5.09 -23.32 -34.14
C LYS A 954 -3.74 -22.59 -33.97
N MET A 955 -3.07 -22.86 -32.86
CA MET A 955 -1.62 -22.68 -32.68
C MET A 955 -1.06 -23.88 -31.93
N ASP A 956 -0.24 -24.67 -32.61
CA ASP A 956 0.57 -25.75 -32.06
C ASP A 956 1.92 -25.16 -31.59
N VAL A 957 2.17 -25.10 -30.28
CA VAL A 957 3.54 -24.99 -29.73
C VAL A 957 3.56 -25.57 -28.30
N GLU A 958 4.41 -26.57 -28.08
CA GLU A 958 4.76 -27.07 -26.74
C GLU A 958 5.60 -26.04 -25.96
N MET A 959 5.19 -25.70 -24.73
CA MET A 959 6.03 -25.00 -23.75
C MET A 959 5.69 -25.40 -22.30
N PRO A 960 6.68 -25.39 -21.38
CA PRO A 960 6.50 -25.71 -19.97
C PRO A 960 5.79 -24.57 -19.24
N TRP A 961 4.73 -24.92 -18.49
CA TRP A 961 3.91 -24.00 -17.73
C TRP A 961 4.65 -23.44 -16.50
N ILE A 962 4.96 -22.14 -16.49
CA ILE A 962 5.36 -21.39 -15.29
C ILE A 962 4.25 -20.38 -14.98
N ARG A 963 3.56 -20.56 -13.85
CA ARG A 963 2.51 -19.65 -13.39
C ARG A 963 3.14 -18.38 -12.78
N ALA A 964 2.63 -17.22 -13.18
CA ALA A 964 3.06 -15.91 -12.67
C ALA A 964 2.65 -15.70 -11.20
N PRO A 965 3.55 -15.17 -10.33
CA PRO A 965 3.20 -14.80 -8.96
C PRO A 965 2.54 -13.41 -8.88
N GLN A 966 1.62 -13.25 -7.92
CA GLN A 966 1.02 -11.96 -7.55
C GLN A 966 2.04 -11.03 -6.87
N MET A 967 1.86 -9.73 -7.11
CA MET A 967 2.80 -8.64 -6.79
C MET A 967 3.00 -8.40 -5.28
N TYR A 968 4.24 -8.08 -4.89
CA TYR A 968 4.53 -7.24 -3.73
C TYR A 968 4.97 -5.85 -4.22
N MET A 969 4.26 -4.80 -3.80
CA MET A 969 4.59 -3.40 -4.06
C MET A 969 5.48 -2.86 -2.92
N THR A 970 6.54 -2.12 -3.22
CA THR A 970 7.32 -1.37 -2.23
C THR A 970 7.40 0.13 -2.52
N LYS A 971 7.28 0.88 -1.41
CA LYS A 971 7.78 2.22 -1.01
C LYS A 971 7.80 3.45 -1.95
N THR A 972 7.47 3.36 -3.24
CA THR A 972 7.17 4.56 -4.06
C THR A 972 5.68 4.72 -4.36
N SER A 973 4.81 4.08 -3.55
CA SER A 973 3.35 4.19 -3.61
C SER A 973 2.80 4.17 -2.17
N PRO A 974 1.81 5.02 -1.82
CA PRO A 974 1.36 5.25 -0.44
C PRO A 974 0.44 4.14 0.07
N TRP A 975 0.97 2.93 0.22
CA TRP A 975 0.26 1.80 0.82
C TRP A 975 0.98 1.39 2.10
N TYR A 976 0.40 1.75 3.25
CA TYR A 976 0.82 1.27 4.56
C TYR A 976 -0.17 0.23 5.08
N PHE A 977 0.34 -0.92 5.50
CA PHE A 977 -0.14 -1.65 6.67
C PHE A 977 1.07 -1.88 7.59
N GLY A 978 0.87 -1.63 8.88
CA GLY A 978 1.92 -1.55 9.88
C GLY A 978 2.71 -2.85 10.03
N GLY A 979 4.03 -2.72 9.88
CA GLY A 979 5.04 -3.69 10.27
C GLY A 979 6.33 -2.93 10.58
N ASP A 980 6.85 -3.13 11.77
CA ASP A 980 8.11 -2.56 12.27
C ASP A 980 9.29 -2.99 11.35
N PRO A 981 10.13 -2.05 10.84
CA PRO A 981 11.25 -2.39 9.96
C PRO A 981 12.40 -3.15 10.64
N THR A 982 12.35 -3.37 11.95
CA THR A 982 13.50 -3.89 12.73
C THR A 982 13.73 -5.40 12.68
N HIS A 983 12.94 -6.19 11.94
CA HIS A 983 13.04 -7.66 12.00
C HIS A 983 13.42 -8.31 10.66
N ALA A 984 14.63 -8.02 10.18
CA ALA A 984 15.42 -9.00 9.45
C ALA A 984 16.15 -9.87 10.48
N GLY A 985 15.54 -11.00 10.88
CA GLY A 985 16.17 -11.92 11.81
C GLY A 985 17.41 -12.57 11.21
N LEU A 986 18.60 -12.11 11.59
CA LEU A 986 19.85 -12.87 11.45
C LEU A 986 20.07 -13.67 12.74
N PHE A 987 20.20 -14.99 12.61
CA PHE A 987 20.64 -15.85 13.70
C PHE A 987 22.17 -15.92 13.71
N ARG A 988 22.76 -15.68 14.88
CA ARG A 988 24.19 -15.82 15.16
C ARG A 988 24.53 -17.31 15.33
N PHE A 989 25.60 -17.78 14.70
CA PHE A 989 26.23 -19.09 14.96
C PHE A 989 27.59 -18.89 15.64
N ASP A 990 28.05 -19.92 16.35
CA ASP A 990 29.28 -19.89 17.17
C ASP A 990 30.61 -19.94 16.37
N ASP A 991 30.59 -19.93 15.03
CA ASP A 991 31.79 -20.01 14.17
C ASP A 991 31.86 -18.91 13.07
N ASP A 992 31.61 -17.65 13.40
CA ASP A 992 31.85 -16.44 12.57
C ASP A 992 31.28 -16.39 11.12
N SER A 993 30.40 -17.32 10.72
CA SER A 993 29.76 -17.31 9.39
C SER A 993 28.27 -16.91 9.44
N TYR A 994 27.90 -15.88 8.67
CA TYR A 994 26.52 -15.43 8.46
C TYR A 994 25.93 -16.08 7.20
N LEU A 995 24.73 -16.67 7.30
CA LEU A 995 23.99 -17.21 6.16
C LEU A 995 22.64 -16.48 6.05
N PRO A 996 22.38 -15.75 4.95
CA PRO A 996 21.12 -15.03 4.78
C PRO A 996 20.03 -15.96 4.22
N ILE A 997 18.90 -16.03 4.91
CA ILE A 997 17.64 -16.50 4.29
C ILE A 997 17.17 -15.37 3.38
N ALA A 998 17.05 -15.65 2.08
CA ALA A 998 16.45 -14.73 1.12
C ALA A 998 14.98 -14.50 1.50
N THR A 999 14.64 -13.32 2.01
CA THR A 999 13.26 -12.89 2.31
C THR A 999 12.42 -12.61 1.04
N GLY A 1000 12.87 -13.03 -0.14
CA GLY A 1000 12.18 -12.80 -1.42
C GLY A 1000 11.51 -14.04 -2.06
N ALA A 1001 11.68 -15.25 -1.52
CA ALA A 1001 11.29 -16.48 -2.22
C ALA A 1001 10.09 -17.23 -1.62
N THR A 1002 8.95 -16.53 -1.40
CA THR A 1002 7.67 -17.23 -1.13
C THR A 1002 6.65 -16.89 -2.21
N ALA A 1003 6.63 -17.67 -3.30
CA ALA A 1003 5.65 -17.55 -4.36
C ALA A 1003 4.29 -18.12 -3.91
N HIS A 1004 3.26 -17.28 -3.78
CA HIS A 1004 1.89 -17.73 -3.55
C HIS A 1004 1.18 -18.02 -4.88
N LEU A 1005 0.74 -19.26 -5.05
CA LEU A 1005 -0.23 -19.68 -6.06
C LEU A 1005 -1.46 -20.25 -5.35
N ALA A 1006 -2.54 -19.47 -5.29
CA ALA A 1006 -3.83 -19.92 -4.79
C ALA A 1006 -4.61 -20.61 -5.92
N LEU A 1007 -5.14 -21.80 -5.66
CA LEU A 1007 -6.26 -22.40 -6.37
C LEU A 1007 -7.40 -22.58 -5.37
N PHE A 1008 -8.59 -22.11 -5.73
CA PHE A 1008 -9.84 -22.50 -5.06
C PHE A 1008 -10.03 -24.00 -5.27
N GLN A 1009 -10.09 -24.78 -4.19
CA GLN A 1009 -10.49 -26.18 -4.24
C GLN A 1009 -12.02 -26.25 -4.36
N GLY A 1010 -12.49 -26.66 -5.53
CA GLY A 1010 -13.85 -27.15 -5.74
C GLY A 1010 -13.78 -28.50 -6.47
N CYS A 1011 -14.00 -29.57 -5.71
CA CYS A 1011 -14.37 -30.94 -6.11
C CYS A 1011 -13.39 -31.79 -6.97
N GLY A 1012 -12.95 -32.91 -6.41
CA GLY A 1012 -12.60 -34.16 -7.13
C GLY A 1012 -11.15 -34.38 -7.59
N GLU A 1013 -10.61 -35.57 -7.30
CA GLU A 1013 -9.31 -36.05 -7.80
C GLU A 1013 -9.33 -36.26 -9.32
N GLY A 1014 -8.52 -35.49 -10.06
CA GLY A 1014 -8.35 -35.66 -11.51
C GLY A 1014 -7.25 -36.67 -11.87
N LEU A 1015 -7.56 -37.55 -12.84
CA LEU A 1015 -6.66 -38.57 -13.40
C LEU A 1015 -5.42 -37.94 -14.07
N ARG A 1016 -4.27 -38.63 -13.98
CA ARG A 1016 -2.96 -38.23 -14.56
C ARG A 1016 -2.75 -38.88 -15.95
N ILE A 1017 -2.36 -38.09 -16.96
CA ILE A 1017 -1.85 -38.59 -18.26
C ILE A 1017 -0.35 -38.22 -18.35
N PRO A 1018 0.55 -39.10 -18.86
CA PRO A 1018 1.96 -38.76 -19.04
C PRO A 1018 2.16 -37.66 -20.09
N LEU A 1019 3.21 -36.85 -19.92
CA LEU A 1019 3.66 -35.87 -20.91
C LEU A 1019 4.01 -36.58 -22.23
N GLY A 1020 3.26 -36.27 -23.30
CA GLY A 1020 3.54 -36.72 -24.68
C GLY A 1020 2.36 -37.25 -25.50
N ALA A 1021 1.12 -37.28 -24.99
CA ALA A 1021 -0.03 -37.72 -25.79
C ALA A 1021 -0.63 -36.56 -26.61
N GLN A 1022 -0.70 -36.73 -27.93
CA GLN A 1022 -1.43 -35.86 -28.86
C GLN A 1022 -2.91 -36.27 -28.82
N LEU A 1023 -3.85 -35.32 -28.70
CA LEU A 1023 -5.29 -35.58 -28.76
C LEU A 1023 -5.84 -35.06 -30.08
N ASP A 1024 -6.28 -35.95 -30.96
CA ASP A 1024 -7.06 -35.58 -32.15
C ASP A 1024 -8.56 -35.55 -31.78
N PHE A 1025 -9.21 -34.41 -32.04
CA PHE A 1025 -10.63 -34.23 -31.72
C PHE A 1025 -11.50 -34.88 -32.80
N SER A 1026 -12.09 -36.04 -32.50
CA SER A 1026 -13.16 -36.65 -33.30
C SER A 1026 -14.55 -36.25 -32.78
N GLU A 1027 -15.56 -36.41 -33.64
CA GLU A 1027 -16.91 -35.81 -33.58
C GLU A 1027 -17.85 -36.28 -32.42
N GLU A 1028 -17.37 -37.02 -31.41
CA GLU A 1028 -18.22 -37.69 -30.40
C GLU A 1028 -18.21 -37.04 -29.00
N PHE A 1029 -18.31 -35.71 -28.91
CA PHE A 1029 -18.49 -35.03 -27.62
C PHE A 1029 -19.91 -34.48 -27.47
N HIS A 1030 -20.58 -34.83 -26.37
CA HIS A 1030 -21.86 -34.24 -26.00
C HIS A 1030 -21.65 -33.12 -24.98
N GLU A 1031 -22.03 -31.89 -25.34
CA GLU A 1031 -22.02 -30.70 -24.46
C GLU A 1031 -23.32 -30.66 -23.64
N PHE A 1032 -23.21 -30.49 -22.32
CA PHE A 1032 -24.37 -30.30 -21.45
C PHE A 1032 -24.61 -28.81 -21.20
N GLU A 1033 -25.83 -28.34 -21.49
CA GLU A 1033 -26.29 -27.00 -21.09
C GLU A 1033 -27.00 -27.08 -19.73
N ASN A 1034 -26.43 -26.40 -18.73
CA ASN A 1034 -26.85 -26.21 -17.32
C ASN A 1034 -26.25 -27.19 -16.29
N GLY A 1035 -25.39 -26.68 -15.39
CA GLY A 1035 -24.89 -27.48 -14.27
C GLY A 1035 -23.91 -26.78 -13.33
N GLY A 1036 -24.29 -25.65 -12.73
CA GLY A 1036 -23.66 -25.16 -11.51
C GLY A 1036 -24.22 -25.90 -10.28
N GLY A 1037 -23.85 -27.17 -10.08
CA GLY A 1037 -24.30 -27.96 -8.94
C GLY A 1037 -23.71 -29.36 -8.95
N CYS A 1038 -23.16 -29.80 -7.81
CA CYS A 1038 -22.61 -31.14 -7.63
C CYS A 1038 -23.73 -32.18 -7.79
N TYR A 1039 -23.64 -33.05 -8.80
CA TYR A 1039 -24.55 -34.18 -8.97
C TYR A 1039 -23.97 -35.45 -8.34
N SER A 1040 -24.77 -36.09 -7.48
CA SER A 1040 -24.65 -37.49 -7.13
C SER A 1040 -25.88 -38.20 -7.71
N ASP A 1041 -25.75 -38.83 -8.87
CA ASP A 1041 -26.76 -39.78 -9.34
C ASP A 1041 -26.06 -41.07 -9.80
N GLN A 1042 -26.56 -42.20 -9.31
CA GLN A 1042 -25.84 -43.50 -9.27
C GLN A 1042 -25.97 -44.35 -10.54
N ASN A 1043 -26.43 -43.80 -11.67
CA ASN A 1043 -26.84 -44.61 -12.82
C ASN A 1043 -26.03 -44.42 -14.13
N GLU A 1044 -24.92 -43.70 -14.13
CA GLU A 1044 -24.01 -43.60 -15.30
C GLU A 1044 -22.54 -43.79 -14.89
N SER A 1045 -22.22 -44.95 -14.28
CA SER A 1045 -20.95 -45.18 -13.59
C SER A 1045 -19.71 -45.38 -14.45
N ASP A 1046 -19.80 -45.37 -15.78
CA ASP A 1046 -18.74 -45.98 -16.61
C ASP A 1046 -18.09 -45.02 -17.65
N GLY A 1047 -18.51 -43.75 -17.73
CA GLY A 1047 -17.93 -42.75 -18.65
C GLY A 1047 -17.07 -41.68 -17.98
N ILE A 1048 -16.31 -40.91 -18.77
CA ILE A 1048 -15.33 -39.91 -18.29
C ILE A 1048 -15.88 -38.49 -18.46
N VAL A 1049 -15.92 -37.69 -17.39
CA VAL A 1049 -16.34 -36.28 -17.42
C VAL A 1049 -15.13 -35.33 -17.38
N PHE A 1050 -15.08 -34.37 -18.29
CA PHE A 1050 -14.08 -33.31 -18.36
C PHE A 1050 -14.68 -31.96 -17.95
N ASN A 1051 -13.96 -31.19 -17.12
CA ASN A 1051 -14.36 -29.83 -16.74
C ASN A 1051 -13.31 -28.83 -17.24
N LEU A 1052 -13.74 -27.82 -18.02
CA LEU A 1052 -12.86 -26.75 -18.51
C LEU A 1052 -13.06 -25.45 -17.72
N VAL A 1053 -11.99 -24.64 -17.63
CA VAL A 1053 -12.03 -23.31 -17.00
C VAL A 1053 -13.01 -22.43 -17.78
N GLY A 1054 -14.16 -22.13 -17.17
CA GLY A 1054 -15.30 -21.47 -17.83
C GLY A 1054 -16.67 -22.09 -17.51
N GLY A 1055 -16.72 -23.19 -16.75
CA GLY A 1055 -17.97 -23.75 -16.24
C GLY A 1055 -18.71 -24.68 -17.22
N ARG A 1056 -17.99 -25.27 -18.19
CA ARG A 1056 -18.54 -26.27 -19.12
C ARG A 1056 -17.98 -27.65 -18.82
N SER A 1057 -18.84 -28.65 -18.94
CA SER A 1057 -18.54 -30.06 -18.69
C SER A 1057 -18.88 -30.89 -19.92
N TYR A 1058 -18.02 -31.85 -20.26
CA TYR A 1058 -18.21 -32.78 -21.39
C TYR A 1058 -18.12 -34.21 -20.89
N TYR A 1059 -18.96 -35.10 -21.42
CA TYR A 1059 -19.00 -36.52 -21.07
C TYR A 1059 -18.55 -37.39 -22.24
N LEU A 1060 -17.70 -38.38 -21.94
CA LEU A 1060 -17.19 -39.38 -22.87
C LEU A 1060 -17.76 -40.75 -22.49
N PRO A 1061 -18.53 -41.41 -23.37
CA PRO A 1061 -19.15 -42.69 -23.04
C PRO A 1061 -18.11 -43.81 -22.81
N PRO A 1062 -18.48 -44.86 -22.07
CA PRO A 1062 -17.65 -46.05 -21.93
C PRO A 1062 -17.41 -46.72 -23.30
N GLY A 1063 -16.16 -47.01 -23.64
CA GLY A 1063 -15.78 -47.75 -24.84
C GLY A 1063 -15.23 -46.92 -26.00
N THR A 1064 -15.19 -45.59 -25.88
CA THR A 1064 -14.55 -44.72 -26.89
C THR A 1064 -13.03 -44.92 -26.86
N ARG A 1065 -12.44 -45.34 -27.99
CA ARG A 1065 -10.99 -45.52 -28.13
C ARG A 1065 -10.33 -44.17 -28.39
N LEU A 1066 -9.43 -43.77 -27.50
CA LEU A 1066 -8.49 -42.67 -27.71
C LEU A 1066 -7.29 -43.24 -28.51
N ASP A 1067 -7.10 -42.77 -29.74
CA ASP A 1067 -5.84 -42.96 -30.49
C ASP A 1067 -4.89 -41.78 -30.22
#